data_AF-A0A1V2H204-F1
#
_entry.id   AF-A0A1V2H204-F1
#
_cell.length_a   1.000
_cell.length_b   1.000
_cell.length_c   1.000
_cell.angle_alpha   90.00
_cell.angle_beta   90.00
_cell.angle_gamma   90.00
#
_symmetry.space_group_name_H-M   'P 1'
#
loop_
_entity.id
_entity.type
_entity.pdbx_description
1 polymer ?
#
loop_
_entity_poly.entity_id
_entity_poly.type
_entity_poly.pdbx_seq_one_letter_code
_entity_poly.pdbx_strand_id
1 'polypeptide(L)'
;MTSLPVLPVTEALPRLAEALAAGPNAVLVAPPGAGKTTLVPLMLSDQPWATDKKIVVLEPRRVAARAAARRMAELIGEPLGQKVGLSTRLDRAVSSATRIEVVTEGLLVRRLQTDPGLDGVAAILFDEAHERNLDTDLALALCLDLQRGLRPELRLLAMSATIEAGGFSDLLGGAPVVESLGRAFPVEVFHRPRDLKEPRDLPEAMAAAIREALRAHPGDVLAFLPGWGEIRRTADRLGGVDADVLPLHGELPPAEQDKALNPGPRRKVVLATSIAETSLTVPGVRIVVDGGYRRAPRLDPATGLARLATLRISRAAAEQRAGRAGRTEPGVAIRLWTEALHRGLPLADRPEILESELSGLALDCAAWGSDPAEMAFLDPPPAGMLAAGRALLRDLDALDGQGRITAMGRRMARMGTHPRLARIMAEASDAEEAALAAELAALLEERDPIRGREAPSDIQLRLDLLAGADDPNADRAAIGRIRRTVSLHRRRLGVPGGTVAEGDAGLLLAAGFPDRIAAKRGTMDGAFRLASGQGARLPATDRLGKSPLLAVADLELAGTEARIRMAAPLTREALEKKFPDRLIREEGAAFDARSGAVIARRRLRLGPLVLEESTLPHADPAAVAAALAEGAASRGFRDLDWSKAAEQTRARMGWMHKVVGGDWPDVSDAALAVDGAPWLAAWLSGLAKLSQLKALDATNILRSLLPHPLPRQLDEALPPRLDLPAGRSAAIDYTGEVPRLEARAQWLYGMKDLPKLAGGRIPLQVALLSPAGRPVAVTADLAGFWRGAWADVRKDMRGRYPRHDWPETPG
;
A
#
# COMPACT_ATOMS: atom_id res chain seq x y z
N MET A 1 22.75 -34.00 38.11
CA MET A 1 22.73 -33.21 36.87
C MET A 1 23.76 -33.80 35.92
N THR A 2 23.35 -34.22 34.74
CA THR A 2 24.25 -34.60 33.65
C THR A 2 25.15 -33.41 33.35
N SER A 3 26.47 -33.60 33.32
CA SER A 3 27.41 -32.53 32.97
C SER A 3 27.18 -32.13 31.50
N LEU A 4 26.70 -30.91 31.25
CA LEU A 4 26.52 -30.37 29.90
C LEU A 4 27.88 -30.29 29.17
N PRO A 5 27.91 -30.44 27.84
CA PRO A 5 29.16 -30.36 27.08
C PRO A 5 29.76 -28.96 27.12
N VAL A 6 31.10 -28.88 27.13
CA VAL A 6 31.82 -27.60 27.05
C VAL A 6 31.85 -27.13 25.60
N LEU A 7 30.95 -26.20 25.27
CA LEU A 7 30.92 -25.48 23.99
C LEU A 7 31.40 -24.04 24.17
N PRO A 8 31.73 -23.29 23.11
CA PRO A 8 32.28 -21.94 23.26
C PRO A 8 31.40 -20.99 24.09
N VAL A 9 30.06 -21.09 24.00
CA VAL A 9 29.14 -20.25 24.79
C VAL A 9 29.28 -20.47 26.31
N THR A 10 29.87 -21.59 26.74
CA THR A 10 30.03 -21.94 28.17
C THR A 10 30.77 -20.86 28.94
N GLU A 11 31.74 -20.16 28.32
CA GLU A 11 32.49 -19.06 28.94
C GLU A 11 31.62 -17.82 29.25
N ALA A 12 30.50 -17.66 28.53
CA ALA A 12 29.58 -16.55 28.67
C ALA A 12 28.42 -16.84 29.64
N LEU A 13 28.14 -18.13 29.92
CA LEU A 13 26.99 -18.53 30.74
C LEU A 13 26.97 -17.92 32.14
N PRO A 14 28.07 -17.86 32.92
CA PRO A 14 28.06 -17.24 34.25
C PRO A 14 27.71 -15.75 34.20
N ARG A 15 28.33 -15.00 33.28
CA ARG A 15 28.06 -13.56 33.08
C ARG A 15 26.62 -13.31 32.63
N LEU A 16 26.08 -14.19 31.79
CA LEU A 16 24.68 -14.12 31.37
C LEU A 16 23.70 -14.38 32.53
N ALA A 17 24.00 -15.37 33.37
CA ALA A 17 23.19 -15.66 34.55
C ALA A 17 23.19 -14.48 35.54
N GLU A 18 24.36 -13.88 35.79
CA GLU A 18 24.50 -12.68 36.62
C GLU A 18 23.70 -11.49 36.05
N ALA A 19 23.81 -11.24 34.74
CA ALA A 19 23.05 -10.17 34.08
C ALA A 19 21.53 -10.33 34.24
N LEU A 20 21.01 -11.54 34.01
CA LEU A 20 19.58 -11.85 34.16
C LEU A 20 19.12 -12.03 35.62
N ALA A 21 20.06 -12.19 36.56
CA ALA A 21 19.75 -12.11 37.99
C ALA A 21 19.62 -10.65 38.44
N ALA A 22 20.47 -9.76 37.92
CA ALA A 22 20.48 -8.33 38.24
C ALA A 22 19.36 -7.54 37.57
N GLY A 23 18.90 -7.96 36.38
CA GLY A 23 17.85 -7.29 35.63
C GLY A 23 17.02 -8.23 34.75
N PRO A 24 15.93 -7.75 34.14
CA PRO A 24 15.05 -8.59 33.35
C PRO A 24 15.59 -8.87 31.93
N ASN A 25 16.48 -8.04 31.40
CA ASN A 25 16.88 -8.10 29.99
C ASN A 25 18.38 -8.29 29.81
N ALA A 26 18.77 -9.00 28.75
CA ALA A 26 20.17 -9.13 28.32
C ALA A 26 20.26 -9.36 26.80
N VAL A 27 21.44 -9.11 26.23
CA VAL A 27 21.78 -9.45 24.85
C VAL A 27 22.94 -10.43 24.86
N LEU A 28 22.82 -11.57 24.18
CA LEU A 28 23.90 -12.52 24.01
C LEU A 28 24.40 -12.51 22.56
N VAL A 29 25.68 -12.21 22.38
CA VAL A 29 26.35 -12.30 21.09
C VAL A 29 27.23 -13.55 21.09
N ALA A 30 26.90 -14.51 20.24
CA ALA A 30 27.68 -15.72 20.09
C ALA A 30 27.64 -16.23 18.64
N PRO A 31 28.78 -16.63 18.06
CA PRO A 31 28.83 -17.08 16.68
C PRO A 31 27.98 -18.35 16.48
N PRO A 32 27.48 -18.59 15.25
CA PRO A 32 26.64 -19.76 14.98
C PRO A 32 27.39 -21.06 15.29
N GLY A 33 26.75 -21.96 16.02
CA GLY A 33 27.38 -23.23 16.46
C GLY A 33 28.16 -23.13 17.77
N ALA A 34 28.25 -21.95 18.41
CA ALA A 34 28.81 -21.80 19.75
C ALA A 34 27.99 -22.51 20.86
N GLY A 35 26.77 -22.96 20.54
CA GLY A 35 25.87 -23.67 21.47
C GLY A 35 24.83 -22.78 22.14
N LYS A 36 24.64 -21.52 21.70
CA LYS A 36 23.70 -20.56 22.31
C LYS A 36 22.27 -21.12 22.41
N THR A 37 21.73 -21.60 21.29
CA THR A 37 20.39 -22.20 21.18
C THR A 37 20.18 -23.42 22.07
N THR A 38 21.25 -24.19 22.32
CA THR A 38 21.14 -25.52 22.95
C THR A 38 21.55 -25.53 24.42
N LEU A 39 22.47 -24.66 24.84
CA LEU A 39 22.95 -24.64 26.23
C LEU A 39 22.31 -23.52 27.06
N VAL A 40 22.02 -22.38 26.46
CA VAL A 40 21.47 -21.23 27.19
C VAL A 40 20.09 -21.55 27.79
N PRO A 41 19.11 -22.12 27.05
CA PRO A 41 17.82 -22.43 27.65
C PRO A 41 17.91 -23.47 28.78
N LEU A 42 18.77 -24.49 28.61
CA LEU A 42 19.00 -25.51 29.65
C LEU A 42 19.55 -24.88 30.93
N MET A 43 20.59 -24.07 30.82
CA MET A 43 21.21 -23.38 31.96
C MET A 43 20.23 -22.41 32.64
N LEU A 44 19.51 -21.62 31.85
CA LEU A 44 18.55 -20.65 32.39
C LEU A 44 17.35 -21.34 33.06
N SER A 45 16.96 -22.55 32.62
CA SER A 45 15.84 -23.28 33.21
C SER A 45 16.09 -23.75 34.65
N ASP A 46 17.36 -23.81 35.04
CA ASP A 46 17.78 -24.19 36.40
C ASP A 46 18.02 -22.95 37.29
N GLN A 47 17.76 -21.73 36.80
CA GLN A 47 17.92 -20.50 37.58
C GLN A 47 16.77 -20.33 38.60
N PRO A 48 17.01 -19.72 39.78
CA PRO A 48 15.98 -19.57 40.82
C PRO A 48 14.72 -18.83 40.37
N TRP A 49 14.85 -17.84 39.46
CA TRP A 49 13.71 -17.09 38.94
C TRP A 49 12.86 -17.87 37.92
N ALA A 50 13.38 -19.00 37.42
CA ALA A 50 12.71 -19.89 36.47
C ALA A 50 12.01 -21.08 37.14
N THR A 51 12.12 -21.23 38.46
CA THR A 51 11.50 -22.35 39.19
C THR A 51 10.00 -22.43 38.92
N ASP A 52 9.53 -23.63 38.55
CA ASP A 52 8.15 -23.95 38.17
C ASP A 52 7.53 -23.11 37.04
N LYS A 53 8.37 -22.38 36.29
CA LYS A 53 7.97 -21.60 35.12
C LYS A 53 8.60 -22.14 33.85
N LYS A 54 8.08 -21.70 32.71
CA LYS A 54 8.59 -22.05 31.39
C LYS A 54 9.55 -20.99 30.86
N ILE A 55 10.55 -21.45 30.12
CA ILE A 55 11.36 -20.65 29.21
C ILE A 55 10.87 -20.93 27.80
N VAL A 56 10.49 -19.88 27.08
CA VAL A 56 10.08 -19.96 25.69
C VAL A 56 11.28 -19.58 24.82
N VAL A 57 11.62 -20.42 23.85
CA VAL A 57 12.69 -20.15 22.88
C VAL A 57 12.04 -19.93 21.53
N LEU A 58 12.11 -18.72 21.01
CA LEU A 58 11.65 -18.38 19.68
C LEU A 58 12.76 -18.69 18.68
N GLU A 59 12.42 -19.55 17.72
CA GLU A 59 13.28 -19.98 16.62
C GLU A 59 12.57 -19.71 15.29
N PRO A 60 13.09 -18.82 14.42
CA PRO A 60 12.36 -18.41 13.22
C PRO A 60 12.06 -19.56 12.26
N ARG A 61 12.96 -20.55 12.20
CA ARG A 61 12.88 -21.65 11.23
C ARG A 61 12.38 -22.91 11.90
N ARG A 62 11.26 -23.46 11.40
CA ARG A 62 10.66 -24.72 11.92
C ARG A 62 11.65 -25.88 12.08
N VAL A 63 12.54 -26.07 11.11
CA VAL A 63 13.54 -27.16 11.16
C VAL A 63 14.63 -26.88 12.19
N ALA A 64 15.04 -25.63 12.35
CA ALA A 64 15.95 -25.22 13.41
C ALA A 64 15.31 -25.42 14.79
N ALA A 65 14.06 -24.97 14.98
CA ALA A 65 13.29 -25.18 16.20
C ALA A 65 13.24 -26.66 16.61
N ARG A 66 12.92 -27.56 15.66
CA ARG A 66 12.90 -29.01 15.92
C ARG A 66 14.28 -29.58 16.23
N ALA A 67 15.29 -29.19 15.47
CA ALA A 67 16.67 -29.64 15.69
C ALA A 67 17.20 -29.18 17.05
N ALA A 68 16.96 -27.93 17.42
CA ALA A 68 17.30 -27.35 18.72
C ALA A 68 16.62 -28.10 19.88
N ALA A 69 15.29 -28.29 19.80
CA ALA A 69 14.52 -28.97 20.84
C ALA A 69 14.99 -30.42 21.03
N ARG A 70 15.21 -31.17 19.94
CA ARG A 70 15.75 -32.53 20.01
C ARG A 70 17.15 -32.57 20.59
N ARG A 71 18.04 -31.68 20.13
CA ARG A 71 19.41 -31.60 20.63
C ARG A 71 19.44 -31.31 22.13
N MET A 72 18.62 -30.37 22.61
CA MET A 72 18.50 -30.10 24.04
C MET A 72 18.03 -31.32 24.84
N ALA A 73 17.03 -32.05 24.34
CA ALA A 73 16.52 -33.27 24.96
C ALA A 73 17.59 -34.38 25.02
N GLU A 74 18.36 -34.58 23.93
CA GLU A 74 19.49 -35.51 23.90
C GLU A 74 20.59 -35.14 24.90
N LEU A 75 20.92 -33.86 25.04
CA LEU A 75 21.98 -33.39 25.96
C LEU A 75 21.66 -33.68 27.43
N ILE A 76 20.37 -33.71 27.80
CA ILE A 76 19.93 -34.05 29.16
C ILE A 76 19.54 -35.52 29.32
N GLY A 77 19.51 -36.30 28.24
CA GLY A 77 19.14 -37.72 28.26
C GLY A 77 17.63 -37.97 28.41
N GLU A 78 16.78 -37.02 28.00
CA GLU A 78 15.32 -37.13 28.09
C GLU A 78 14.66 -37.20 26.70
N PRO A 79 13.47 -37.83 26.57
CA PRO A 79 12.65 -37.71 25.37
C PRO A 79 12.12 -36.30 25.16
N LEU A 80 12.02 -35.88 23.89
CA LEU A 80 11.32 -34.65 23.50
C LEU A 80 9.84 -34.70 23.98
N GLY A 81 9.36 -33.60 24.54
CA GLY A 81 8.03 -33.47 25.15
C GLY A 81 8.03 -33.59 26.68
N GLN A 82 9.15 -33.99 27.29
CA GLN A 82 9.37 -33.94 28.75
C GLN A 82 9.88 -32.53 29.15
N LYS A 83 11.05 -32.39 29.79
CA LYS A 83 11.58 -31.06 30.21
C LYS A 83 11.70 -30.10 29.03
N VAL A 84 12.09 -30.60 27.86
CA VAL A 84 12.17 -29.83 26.61
C VAL A 84 11.03 -30.22 25.69
N GLY A 85 10.27 -29.23 25.22
CA GLY A 85 9.15 -29.37 24.30
C GLY A 85 9.30 -28.55 23.03
N LEU A 86 8.42 -28.82 22.07
CA LEU A 86 8.36 -28.19 20.76
C LEU A 86 6.92 -27.88 20.38
N SER A 87 6.65 -26.65 19.96
CA SER A 87 5.37 -26.25 19.39
C SER A 87 5.58 -25.45 18.10
N THR A 88 5.17 -26.01 16.98
CA THR A 88 5.19 -25.35 15.67
C THR A 88 3.83 -25.50 15.00
N ARG A 89 3.65 -24.90 13.82
CA ARG A 89 2.40 -25.04 13.03
C ARG A 89 2.00 -26.49 12.73
N LEU A 90 2.97 -27.40 12.64
CA LEU A 90 2.76 -28.79 12.21
C LEU A 90 3.18 -29.83 13.26
N ASP A 91 3.99 -29.43 14.23
CA ASP A 91 4.61 -30.33 15.20
C ASP A 91 4.24 -29.86 16.62
N ARG A 92 3.77 -30.76 17.48
CA ARG A 92 3.49 -30.45 18.90
C ARG A 92 3.96 -31.61 19.77
N ALA A 93 4.91 -31.33 20.66
CA ALA A 93 5.45 -32.24 21.65
C ALA A 93 5.67 -31.47 22.95
N VAL A 94 4.63 -31.36 23.78
CA VAL A 94 4.65 -30.64 25.05
C VAL A 94 3.82 -31.40 26.09
N SER A 95 4.20 -31.30 27.36
CA SER A 95 3.49 -31.90 28.50
C SER A 95 3.48 -30.94 29.70
N SER A 96 2.91 -31.36 30.82
CA SER A 96 3.00 -30.64 32.11
C SER A 96 4.43 -30.61 32.67
N ALA A 97 5.30 -31.54 32.25
CA ALA A 97 6.71 -31.57 32.64
C ALA A 97 7.55 -30.54 31.87
N THR A 98 7.04 -29.99 30.75
CA THR A 98 7.80 -29.07 29.91
C THR A 98 8.14 -27.77 30.64
N ARG A 99 9.43 -27.48 30.70
CA ARG A 99 10.03 -26.25 31.26
C ARG A 99 10.72 -25.41 30.20
N ILE A 100 11.15 -25.99 29.09
CA ILE A 100 11.66 -25.26 27.93
C ILE A 100 10.77 -25.58 26.75
N GLU A 101 10.14 -24.57 26.14
CA GLU A 101 9.28 -24.74 24.97
C GLU A 101 9.88 -23.99 23.79
N VAL A 102 10.34 -24.73 22.77
CA VAL A 102 10.81 -24.13 21.52
C VAL A 102 9.61 -23.88 20.60
N VAL A 103 9.46 -22.64 20.17
CA VAL A 103 8.32 -22.17 19.35
C VAL A 103 8.80 -21.44 18.10
N THR A 104 7.97 -21.39 17.08
CA THR A 104 8.20 -20.52 15.90
C THR A 104 7.57 -19.15 16.08
N GLU A 105 8.14 -18.13 15.44
CA GLU A 105 7.75 -16.71 15.53
C GLU A 105 6.23 -16.46 15.44
N GLY A 106 5.58 -16.88 14.36
CA GLY A 106 4.14 -16.69 14.19
C GLY A 106 3.28 -17.43 15.24
N LEU A 107 3.78 -18.49 15.89
CA LEU A 107 3.06 -19.15 16.99
C LEU A 107 3.14 -18.32 18.28
N LEU A 108 4.29 -17.70 18.56
CA LEU A 108 4.44 -16.83 19.72
C LEU A 108 3.54 -15.60 19.62
N VAL A 109 3.50 -14.94 18.45
CA VAL A 109 2.57 -13.83 18.20
C VAL A 109 1.13 -14.25 18.47
N ARG A 110 0.69 -15.41 17.96
CA ARG A 110 -0.67 -15.90 18.21
C ARG A 110 -0.92 -16.22 19.68
N ARG A 111 0.08 -16.79 20.38
CA ARG A 111 -0.03 -17.07 21.81
C ARG A 111 -0.23 -15.79 22.60
N LEU A 112 0.59 -14.76 22.36
CA LEU A 112 0.46 -13.44 22.98
C LEU A 112 -0.96 -12.88 22.76
N GLN A 113 -1.47 -12.93 21.53
CA GLN A 113 -2.82 -12.45 21.21
C GLN A 113 -3.95 -13.18 21.96
N THR A 114 -3.78 -14.47 22.26
CA THR A 114 -4.79 -15.28 22.97
C THR A 114 -4.60 -15.31 24.49
N ASP A 115 -3.37 -15.14 24.95
CA ASP A 115 -2.94 -15.18 26.34
C ASP A 115 -1.96 -14.01 26.57
N PRO A 116 -2.48 -12.77 26.70
CA PRO A 116 -1.63 -11.59 26.85
C PRO A 116 -0.80 -11.59 28.13
N GLY A 117 -1.24 -12.32 29.16
CA GLY A 117 -0.53 -12.39 30.45
C GLY A 117 0.69 -13.30 30.42
N LEU A 118 0.73 -14.29 29.50
CA LEU A 118 1.76 -15.33 29.44
C LEU A 118 2.07 -15.94 30.82
N ASP A 119 1.01 -16.27 31.56
CA ASP A 119 1.15 -16.78 32.92
C ASP A 119 1.98 -18.08 32.95
N GLY A 120 2.84 -18.19 33.96
CA GLY A 120 3.76 -19.32 34.09
C GLY A 120 4.97 -19.27 33.13
N VAL A 121 5.17 -18.22 32.34
CA VAL A 121 6.41 -17.99 31.58
C VAL A 121 7.35 -17.08 32.38
N ALA A 122 8.61 -17.49 32.51
CA ALA A 122 9.67 -16.73 33.19
C ALA A 122 10.53 -15.92 32.23
N ALA A 123 10.83 -16.47 31.05
CA ALA A 123 11.69 -15.83 30.07
C ALA A 123 11.30 -16.18 28.64
N ILE A 124 11.57 -15.25 27.72
CA ILE A 124 11.47 -15.43 26.28
C ILE A 124 12.83 -15.14 25.66
N LEU A 125 13.34 -16.12 24.91
CA LEU A 125 14.62 -16.07 24.23
C LEU A 125 14.37 -15.92 22.74
N PHE A 126 14.77 -14.78 22.18
CA PHE A 126 14.68 -14.50 20.74
C PHE A 126 15.98 -14.98 20.09
N ASP A 127 15.97 -16.21 19.58
CA ASP A 127 17.13 -16.73 18.85
C ASP A 127 17.20 -16.18 17.43
N GLU A 128 18.42 -16.07 16.92
CA GLU A 128 18.73 -15.49 15.61
C GLU A 128 18.06 -14.12 15.38
N ALA A 129 18.05 -13.26 16.40
CA ALA A 129 17.38 -11.95 16.35
C ALA A 129 17.86 -11.05 15.19
N HIS A 130 19.05 -11.32 14.64
CA HIS A 130 19.62 -10.65 13.47
C HIS A 130 18.97 -11.02 12.13
N GLU A 131 18.10 -12.04 12.06
CA GLU A 131 17.32 -12.30 10.83
C GLU A 131 16.31 -11.18 10.57
N ARG A 132 15.93 -10.39 11.59
CA ARG A 132 15.05 -9.22 11.49
C ARG A 132 13.75 -9.50 10.72
N ASN A 133 13.17 -10.68 10.99
CA ASN A 133 11.87 -11.10 10.47
C ASN A 133 10.75 -10.31 11.16
N LEU A 134 9.68 -10.01 10.42
CA LEU A 134 8.60 -9.16 10.90
C LEU A 134 7.88 -9.73 12.14
N ASP A 135 7.58 -11.03 12.14
CA ASP A 135 6.91 -11.70 13.26
C ASP A 135 7.79 -11.73 14.52
N THR A 136 9.11 -11.84 14.37
CA THR A 136 10.07 -11.82 15.47
C THR A 136 10.16 -10.41 16.08
N ASP A 137 10.29 -9.38 15.24
CA ASP A 137 10.28 -7.97 15.67
C ASP A 137 8.96 -7.61 16.37
N LEU A 138 7.81 -8.06 15.83
CA LEU A 138 6.49 -7.90 16.47
C LEU A 138 6.40 -8.63 17.81
N ALA A 139 6.82 -9.89 17.89
CA ALA A 139 6.77 -10.64 19.15
C ALA A 139 7.62 -9.96 20.23
N LEU A 140 8.80 -9.43 19.89
CA LEU A 140 9.64 -8.67 20.82
C LEU A 140 8.94 -7.39 21.27
N ALA A 141 8.36 -6.63 20.35
CA ALA A 141 7.64 -5.39 20.66
C ALA A 141 6.44 -5.64 21.60
N LEU A 142 5.66 -6.70 21.36
CA LEU A 142 4.55 -7.11 22.23
C LEU A 142 5.04 -7.54 23.62
N CYS A 143 6.17 -8.26 23.69
CA CYS A 143 6.77 -8.66 24.98
C CYS A 143 7.30 -7.46 25.77
N LEU A 144 7.85 -6.45 25.09
CA LEU A 144 8.28 -5.20 25.72
C LEU A 144 7.09 -4.39 26.26
N ASP A 145 6.00 -4.33 25.50
CA ASP A 145 4.75 -3.71 25.97
C ASP A 145 4.19 -4.43 27.20
N LEU A 146 4.15 -5.77 27.15
CA LEU A 146 3.78 -6.62 28.27
C LEU A 146 4.68 -6.38 29.51
N GLN A 147 5.99 -6.24 29.31
CA GLN A 147 6.96 -5.97 30.38
C GLN A 147 6.76 -4.58 31.00
N ARG A 148 6.38 -3.56 30.21
CA ARG A 148 6.09 -2.21 30.72
C ARG A 148 4.83 -2.15 31.57
N GLY A 149 3.83 -2.97 31.23
CA GLY A 149 2.54 -3.01 31.89
C GLY A 149 2.43 -4.09 32.96
N LEU A 150 2.10 -5.31 32.52
CA LEU A 150 1.59 -6.37 33.39
C LEU A 150 2.69 -7.27 33.99
N ARG A 151 3.83 -7.44 33.30
CA ARG A 151 4.85 -8.43 33.65
C ARG A 151 6.27 -7.85 33.67
N PRO A 152 6.56 -6.86 34.54
CA PRO A 152 7.91 -6.24 34.61
C PRO A 152 9.02 -7.23 34.99
N GLU A 153 8.67 -8.39 35.55
CA GLU A 153 9.61 -9.45 35.92
C GLU A 153 9.88 -10.47 34.81
N LEU A 154 9.11 -10.43 33.70
CA LEU A 154 9.34 -11.26 32.52
C LEU A 154 10.71 -10.95 31.95
N ARG A 155 11.53 -12.00 31.74
CA ARG A 155 12.88 -11.82 31.20
C ARG A 155 12.92 -11.93 29.68
N LEU A 156 13.63 -11.02 29.04
CA LEU A 156 13.82 -11.02 27.58
C LEU A 156 15.31 -11.17 27.24
N LEU A 157 15.64 -12.15 26.42
CA LEU A 157 17.00 -12.38 25.94
C LEU A 157 17.03 -12.35 24.42
N ALA A 158 17.70 -11.36 23.83
CA ALA A 158 18.01 -11.36 22.41
C ALA A 158 19.33 -12.10 22.17
N MET A 159 19.32 -13.15 21.35
CA MET A 159 20.52 -13.90 20.97
C MET A 159 20.86 -13.63 19.51
N SER A 160 22.08 -13.15 19.25
CA SER A 160 22.55 -12.80 17.92
C SER A 160 23.89 -13.44 17.58
N ALA A 161 24.11 -13.67 16.29
CA ALA A 161 25.38 -14.09 15.73
C ALA A 161 26.27 -12.90 15.29
N THR A 162 25.72 -11.70 15.23
CA THR A 162 26.33 -10.51 14.63
C THR A 162 26.48 -9.37 15.65
N ILE A 163 27.29 -8.36 15.29
CA ILE A 163 27.71 -7.24 16.15
C ILE A 163 26.59 -6.16 16.34
N GLU A 164 25.39 -6.32 15.77
CA GLU A 164 24.24 -5.40 15.97
C GLU A 164 23.67 -5.39 17.41
N ALA A 165 24.43 -5.85 18.40
CA ALA A 165 24.05 -5.95 19.79
C ALA A 165 23.68 -4.60 20.44
N GLY A 166 24.26 -3.49 19.97
CA GLY A 166 23.96 -2.15 20.48
C GLY A 166 22.49 -1.78 20.31
N GLY A 167 21.94 -1.99 19.11
CA GLY A 167 20.52 -1.68 18.84
C GLY A 167 19.56 -2.51 19.70
N PHE A 168 19.85 -3.80 19.88
CA PHE A 168 19.05 -4.63 20.80
C PHE A 168 19.23 -4.25 22.27
N SER A 169 20.43 -3.84 22.69
CA SER A 169 20.68 -3.35 24.05
C SER A 169 19.85 -2.10 24.33
N ASP A 170 19.87 -1.12 23.42
CA ASP A 170 19.10 0.12 23.51
C ASP A 170 17.59 -0.17 23.54
N LEU A 171 17.10 -1.03 22.64
CA LEU A 171 15.68 -1.43 22.59
C LEU A 171 15.22 -2.10 23.89
N LEU A 172 16.08 -2.91 24.50
CA LEU A 172 15.84 -3.60 25.77
C LEU A 172 16.13 -2.73 27.01
N GLY A 173 16.32 -1.41 26.84
CA GLY A 173 16.50 -0.45 27.93
C GLY A 173 17.93 -0.35 28.46
N GLY A 174 18.94 -0.46 27.59
CA GLY A 174 20.36 -0.47 27.97
C GLY A 174 20.80 -1.82 28.55
N ALA A 175 20.22 -2.92 28.08
CA ALA A 175 20.46 -4.25 28.62
C ALA A 175 21.94 -4.69 28.45
N PRO A 176 22.55 -5.38 29.42
CA PRO A 176 23.93 -5.84 29.32
C PRO A 176 24.16 -6.71 28.09
N VAL A 177 25.23 -6.42 27.35
CA VAL A 177 25.70 -7.24 26.22
C VAL A 177 26.76 -8.22 26.71
N VAL A 178 26.47 -9.52 26.57
CA VAL A 178 27.38 -10.60 26.92
C VAL A 178 27.91 -11.24 25.64
N GLU A 179 29.22 -11.21 25.45
CA GLU A 179 29.87 -11.75 24.26
C GLU A 179 30.56 -13.09 24.55
N SER A 180 30.38 -14.04 23.65
CA SER A 180 31.11 -15.31 23.57
C SER A 180 31.95 -15.29 22.29
N LEU A 181 33.27 -15.18 22.40
CA LEU A 181 34.13 -14.90 21.23
C LEU A 181 34.28 -16.11 20.29
N GLY A 182 33.98 -17.32 20.76
CA GLY A 182 34.00 -18.51 19.90
C GLY A 182 35.39 -18.86 19.36
N ARG A 183 35.48 -20.01 18.68
CA ARG A 183 36.61 -20.36 17.81
C ARG A 183 36.03 -20.83 16.48
N ALA A 184 36.23 -20.07 15.41
CA ALA A 184 35.91 -20.49 14.05
C ALA A 184 37.21 -20.93 13.36
N PHE A 185 37.17 -22.07 12.66
CA PHE A 185 38.31 -22.50 11.84
C PHE A 185 38.37 -21.66 10.56
N PRO A 186 39.57 -21.43 9.99
CA PRO A 186 39.71 -20.66 8.76
C PRO A 186 38.98 -21.34 7.59
N VAL A 187 38.34 -20.52 6.75
CA VAL A 187 37.65 -20.94 5.52
C VAL A 187 38.26 -20.23 4.33
N GLU A 188 38.78 -21.00 3.37
CA GLU A 188 39.27 -20.46 2.10
C GLU A 188 38.10 -20.21 1.15
N VAL A 189 38.06 -19.04 0.51
CA VAL A 189 36.92 -18.62 -0.32
C VAL A 189 37.34 -18.49 -1.79
N PHE A 190 36.68 -19.26 -2.66
CA PHE A 190 36.86 -19.21 -4.11
C PHE A 190 35.65 -18.61 -4.80
N HIS A 191 35.88 -17.79 -5.82
CA HIS A 191 34.86 -17.21 -6.68
C HIS A 191 34.93 -17.82 -8.09
N ARG A 192 33.77 -18.05 -8.71
CA ARG A 192 33.73 -18.44 -10.13
C ARG A 192 34.11 -17.26 -11.02
N PRO A 193 34.80 -17.51 -12.15
CA PRO A 193 35.31 -16.45 -13.02
C PRO A 193 34.23 -15.76 -13.85
N ARG A 194 33.00 -16.28 -13.87
CA ARG A 194 31.86 -15.73 -14.62
C ARG A 194 30.60 -15.82 -13.78
N ASP A 195 29.78 -14.78 -13.88
CA ASP A 195 28.45 -14.76 -13.27
C ASP A 195 27.45 -15.58 -14.10
N LEU A 196 26.42 -16.08 -13.42
CA LEU A 196 25.29 -16.74 -14.10
C LEU A 196 24.52 -15.71 -14.93
N LYS A 197 24.12 -16.10 -16.14
CA LYS A 197 23.27 -15.25 -16.99
C LYS A 197 21.89 -15.09 -16.38
N GLU A 198 21.29 -16.20 -15.96
CA GLU A 198 19.97 -16.22 -15.34
C GLU A 198 19.91 -17.19 -14.15
N PRO A 199 19.03 -16.95 -13.15
CA PRO A 199 18.86 -17.87 -12.03
C PRO A 199 18.44 -19.30 -12.42
N ARG A 200 17.84 -19.48 -13.61
CA ARG A 200 17.46 -20.81 -14.11
C ARG A 200 18.66 -21.71 -14.43
N ASP A 201 19.82 -21.12 -14.67
CA ASP A 201 21.08 -21.82 -15.01
C ASP A 201 21.78 -22.39 -13.77
N LEU A 202 21.36 -21.94 -12.56
CA LEU A 202 21.97 -22.29 -11.28
C LEU A 202 22.09 -23.81 -11.04
N PRO A 203 21.08 -24.67 -11.30
CA PRO A 203 21.20 -26.09 -11.02
C PRO A 203 22.33 -26.79 -11.79
N GLU A 204 22.64 -26.32 -12.99
CA GLU A 204 23.72 -26.89 -13.80
C GLU A 204 25.10 -26.45 -13.30
N ALA A 205 25.27 -25.15 -13.05
CA ALA A 205 26.50 -24.61 -12.48
C ALA A 205 26.78 -25.19 -11.08
N MET A 206 25.73 -25.37 -10.27
CA MET A 206 25.83 -25.99 -8.94
C MET A 206 26.30 -27.44 -9.04
N ALA A 207 25.69 -28.26 -9.90
CA ALA A 207 26.07 -29.66 -10.05
C ALA A 207 27.50 -29.82 -10.59
N ALA A 208 27.95 -28.92 -11.49
CA ALA A 208 29.33 -28.90 -11.95
C ALA A 208 30.31 -28.56 -10.82
N ALA A 209 30.00 -27.52 -10.03
CA ALA A 209 30.85 -27.09 -8.93
C ALA A 209 30.95 -28.13 -7.80
N ILE A 210 29.86 -28.80 -7.47
CA ILE A 210 29.87 -29.88 -6.47
C ILE A 210 30.76 -31.03 -6.92
N ARG A 211 30.71 -31.45 -8.19
CA ARG A 211 31.58 -32.52 -8.70
C ARG A 211 33.05 -32.17 -8.62
N GLU A 212 33.41 -30.94 -8.97
CA GLU A 212 34.77 -30.44 -8.84
C GLU A 212 35.21 -30.43 -7.37
N ALA A 213 34.36 -29.92 -6.48
CA ALA A 213 34.66 -29.85 -5.06
C ALA A 213 34.82 -31.22 -4.40
N LEU A 214 33.98 -32.21 -4.78
CA LEU A 214 34.10 -33.59 -4.31
C LEU A 214 35.43 -34.23 -4.71
N ARG A 215 36.00 -33.87 -5.87
CA ARG A 215 37.31 -34.36 -6.34
C ARG A 215 38.48 -33.61 -5.70
N ALA A 216 38.34 -32.30 -5.49
CA ALA A 216 39.41 -31.43 -5.04
C ALA A 216 39.59 -31.41 -3.52
N HIS A 217 38.52 -31.62 -2.75
CA HIS A 217 38.54 -31.45 -1.29
C HIS A 217 37.88 -32.62 -0.55
N PRO A 218 38.40 -33.01 0.63
CA PRO A 218 37.76 -33.99 1.52
C PRO A 218 36.60 -33.39 2.33
N GLY A 219 35.77 -34.25 2.92
CA GLY A 219 34.64 -33.87 3.78
C GLY A 219 33.30 -33.74 3.03
N ASP A 220 32.23 -33.45 3.77
CA ASP A 220 30.89 -33.33 3.19
C ASP A 220 30.67 -31.96 2.56
N VAL A 221 29.75 -31.94 1.58
CA VAL A 221 29.37 -30.73 0.85
C VAL A 221 28.02 -30.21 1.36
N LEU A 222 27.95 -28.92 1.66
CA LEU A 222 26.72 -28.18 1.86
C LEU A 222 26.52 -27.18 0.73
N ALA A 223 25.47 -27.36 -0.06
CA ALA A 223 25.18 -26.51 -1.20
C ALA A 223 23.93 -25.65 -0.96
N PHE A 224 24.06 -24.34 -1.11
CA PHE A 224 22.95 -23.39 -0.90
C PHE A 224 22.22 -23.04 -2.21
N LEU A 225 20.93 -23.34 -2.25
CA LEU A 225 20.02 -23.13 -3.38
C LEU A 225 18.77 -22.36 -2.91
N PRO A 226 18.13 -21.56 -3.77
CA PRO A 226 17.03 -20.69 -3.34
C PRO A 226 15.75 -21.45 -2.96
N GLY A 227 15.53 -22.67 -3.46
CA GLY A 227 14.32 -23.43 -3.16
C GLY A 227 14.31 -24.86 -3.67
N TRP A 228 13.21 -25.57 -3.38
CA TRP A 228 13.03 -26.99 -3.70
C TRP A 228 13.15 -27.31 -5.19
N GLY A 229 12.60 -26.45 -6.06
CA GLY A 229 12.68 -26.66 -7.51
C GLY A 229 14.13 -26.71 -8.00
N GLU A 230 14.98 -25.83 -7.48
CA GLU A 230 16.41 -25.79 -7.79
C GLU A 230 17.17 -26.96 -7.15
N ILE A 231 16.83 -27.34 -5.91
CA ILE A 231 17.38 -28.52 -5.22
C ILE A 231 17.14 -29.79 -6.02
N ARG A 232 15.89 -30.07 -6.40
CA ARG A 232 15.54 -31.27 -7.17
C ARG A 232 16.28 -31.31 -8.50
N ARG A 233 16.26 -30.21 -9.26
CA ARG A 233 16.96 -30.12 -10.55
C ARG A 233 18.47 -30.28 -10.42
N THR A 234 19.06 -29.90 -9.29
CA THR A 234 20.49 -30.11 -8.99
C THR A 234 20.75 -31.57 -8.62
N ALA A 235 19.90 -32.17 -7.79
CA ALA A 235 19.99 -33.58 -7.39
C ALA A 235 19.92 -34.52 -8.60
N ASP A 236 18.95 -34.29 -9.50
CA ASP A 236 18.80 -35.06 -10.75
C ASP A 236 20.10 -34.99 -11.59
N ARG A 237 20.70 -33.80 -11.66
CA ARG A 237 21.97 -33.57 -12.36
C ARG A 237 23.19 -34.15 -11.64
N LEU A 238 23.10 -34.52 -10.37
CA LEU A 238 24.18 -35.14 -9.60
C LEU A 238 24.11 -36.67 -9.62
N GLY A 239 23.17 -37.28 -10.35
CA GLY A 239 23.10 -38.73 -10.49
C GLY A 239 24.47 -39.37 -10.81
N GLY A 240 24.81 -40.42 -10.05
CA GLY A 240 26.04 -41.19 -10.24
C GLY A 240 27.29 -40.65 -9.52
N VAL A 241 27.19 -39.63 -8.66
CA VAL A 241 28.32 -39.25 -7.79
C VAL A 241 28.54 -40.27 -6.66
N ASP A 242 29.79 -40.42 -6.22
CA ASP A 242 30.15 -41.25 -5.06
C ASP A 242 29.91 -40.50 -3.73
N ALA A 243 28.66 -40.10 -3.50
CA ALA A 243 28.18 -39.45 -2.28
C ALA A 243 26.66 -39.58 -2.16
N ASP A 244 26.14 -39.54 -0.94
CA ASP A 244 24.70 -39.49 -0.69
C ASP A 244 24.19 -38.07 -0.94
N VAL A 245 23.36 -37.89 -1.98
CA VAL A 245 22.76 -36.60 -2.34
C VAL A 245 21.46 -36.42 -1.57
N LEU A 246 21.48 -35.55 -0.55
CA LEU A 246 20.41 -35.41 0.42
C LEU A 246 19.81 -34.00 0.35
N PRO A 247 18.51 -33.84 0.01
CA PRO A 247 17.86 -32.55 0.08
C PRO A 247 17.62 -32.13 1.54
N LEU A 248 17.66 -30.82 1.81
CA LEU A 248 17.32 -30.26 3.11
C LEU A 248 16.51 -28.97 2.94
N HIS A 249 15.18 -29.08 3.10
CA HIS A 249 14.27 -27.93 3.09
C HIS A 249 13.10 -28.12 4.06
N GLY A 250 12.43 -27.02 4.38
CA GLY A 250 11.43 -26.95 5.46
C GLY A 250 10.18 -27.81 5.26
N GLU A 251 9.90 -28.31 4.06
CA GLU A 251 8.72 -29.16 3.77
C GLU A 251 9.03 -30.67 3.82
N LEU A 252 10.30 -31.08 3.95
CA LEU A 252 10.63 -32.50 3.99
C LEU A 252 10.00 -33.20 5.21
N PRO A 253 9.61 -34.48 5.10
CA PRO A 253 9.27 -35.29 6.25
C PRO A 253 10.42 -35.31 7.28
N PRO A 254 10.13 -35.38 8.60
CA PRO A 254 11.18 -35.36 9.62
C PRO A 254 12.29 -36.39 9.40
N ALA A 255 11.93 -37.63 9.07
CA ALA A 255 12.89 -38.70 8.84
C ALA A 255 13.88 -38.42 7.69
N GLU A 256 13.46 -37.71 6.63
CA GLU A 256 14.35 -37.33 5.53
C GLU A 256 15.30 -36.20 5.92
N GLN A 257 14.82 -35.24 6.71
CA GLN A 257 15.68 -34.18 7.25
C GLN A 257 16.75 -34.77 8.19
N ASP A 258 16.38 -35.77 8.98
CA ASP A 258 17.29 -36.42 9.92
C ASP A 258 18.45 -37.14 9.20
N LYS A 259 18.24 -37.68 7.99
CA LYS A 259 19.33 -38.24 7.18
C LYS A 259 20.40 -37.21 6.81
N ALA A 260 20.00 -35.98 6.51
CA ALA A 260 20.95 -34.90 6.21
C ALA A 260 21.68 -34.41 7.46
N LEU A 261 20.97 -34.35 8.60
CA LEU A 261 21.44 -33.76 9.85
C LEU A 261 22.25 -34.71 10.74
N ASN A 262 22.14 -36.01 10.53
CA ASN A 262 22.91 -36.99 11.30
C ASN A 262 24.19 -37.42 10.57
N PRO A 263 25.24 -37.84 11.29
CA PRO A 263 26.43 -38.45 10.68
C PRO A 263 26.06 -39.72 9.90
N GLY A 264 26.75 -39.97 8.80
CA GLY A 264 26.57 -41.16 7.96
C GLY A 264 27.91 -41.81 7.61
N PRO A 265 27.91 -43.07 7.15
CA PRO A 265 29.15 -43.80 6.82
C PRO A 265 29.75 -43.40 5.47
N ARG A 266 28.99 -42.75 4.59
CA ARG A 266 29.43 -42.23 3.28
C ARG A 266 29.47 -40.70 3.30
N ARG A 267 30.25 -40.13 2.36
CA ARG A 267 30.23 -38.68 2.11
C ARG A 267 28.84 -38.23 1.72
N LYS A 268 28.44 -37.05 2.21
CA LYS A 268 27.15 -36.43 1.92
C LYS A 268 27.30 -35.20 1.06
N VAL A 269 26.32 -35.00 0.17
CA VAL A 269 26.05 -33.73 -0.51
C VAL A 269 24.68 -33.26 -0.05
N VAL A 270 24.67 -32.32 0.90
CA VAL A 270 23.44 -31.73 1.42
C VAL A 270 23.06 -30.53 0.58
N LEU A 271 21.95 -30.64 -0.15
CA LEU A 271 21.39 -29.56 -0.97
C LEU A 271 20.34 -28.80 -0.16
N ALA A 272 20.69 -27.62 0.34
CA ALA A 272 19.89 -26.88 1.33
C ALA A 272 19.41 -25.52 0.81
N THR A 273 18.31 -25.03 1.38
CA THR A 273 17.97 -23.60 1.31
C THR A 273 18.67 -22.81 2.41
N SER A 274 18.29 -21.54 2.62
CA SER A 274 18.70 -20.76 3.80
C SER A 274 18.40 -21.43 5.15
N ILE A 275 17.69 -22.57 5.16
CA ILE A 275 17.46 -23.36 6.37
C ILE A 275 18.74 -23.84 7.06
N ALA A 276 19.84 -23.96 6.31
CA ALA A 276 21.14 -24.34 6.84
C ALA A 276 22.09 -23.13 7.03
N GLU A 277 21.62 -21.91 6.76
CA GLU A 277 22.41 -20.66 6.80
C GLU A 277 22.72 -20.24 8.23
N THR A 278 21.73 -20.41 9.11
CA THR A 278 21.67 -19.98 10.52
C THR A 278 21.13 -21.12 11.40
N SER A 279 21.50 -21.17 12.68
CA SER A 279 21.15 -22.18 13.72
C SER A 279 21.42 -23.68 13.49
N LEU A 280 21.34 -24.21 12.27
CA LEU A 280 21.40 -25.64 11.99
C LEU A 280 22.83 -26.09 11.70
N THR A 281 23.32 -27.12 12.40
CA THR A 281 24.63 -27.73 12.16
C THR A 281 24.47 -29.03 11.40
N VAL A 282 25.15 -29.12 10.25
CA VAL A 282 25.28 -30.36 9.47
C VAL A 282 26.65 -30.96 9.80
N PRO A 283 26.71 -32.08 10.53
CA PRO A 283 27.98 -32.73 10.87
C PRO A 283 28.74 -33.18 9.62
N GLY A 284 30.06 -33.03 9.63
CA GLY A 284 30.96 -33.49 8.56
C GLY A 284 31.21 -32.49 7.42
N VAL A 285 30.49 -31.36 7.41
CA VAL A 285 30.63 -30.35 6.35
C VAL A 285 31.96 -29.62 6.44
N ARG A 286 32.73 -29.69 5.36
CA ARG A 286 33.97 -28.93 5.15
C ARG A 286 33.95 -28.10 3.88
N ILE A 287 32.98 -28.36 3.00
CA ILE A 287 32.88 -27.73 1.70
C ILE A 287 31.52 -27.05 1.62
N VAL A 288 31.51 -25.75 1.33
CA VAL A 288 30.30 -25.01 1.02
C VAL A 288 30.31 -24.65 -0.45
N VAL A 289 29.19 -24.87 -1.15
CA VAL A 289 28.97 -24.34 -2.51
C VAL A 289 27.76 -23.42 -2.49
N ASP A 290 27.98 -22.12 -2.71
CA ASP A 290 26.93 -21.11 -2.58
C ASP A 290 26.46 -20.61 -3.94
N GLY A 291 25.15 -20.76 -4.21
CA GLY A 291 24.51 -20.22 -5.40
C GLY A 291 24.33 -18.70 -5.37
N GLY A 292 24.37 -18.08 -4.19
CA GLY A 292 24.25 -16.63 -4.03
C GLY A 292 22.82 -16.09 -4.13
N TYR A 293 21.81 -16.96 -3.96
CA TYR A 293 20.40 -16.59 -3.98
C TYR A 293 19.65 -17.09 -2.74
N ARG A 294 18.55 -16.42 -2.43
CA ARG A 294 17.56 -16.80 -1.40
C ARG A 294 16.14 -16.56 -1.92
N ARG A 295 15.14 -17.13 -1.24
CA ARG A 295 13.73 -16.76 -1.43
C ARG A 295 13.29 -15.88 -0.27
N ALA A 296 12.55 -14.81 -0.58
CA ALA A 296 12.01 -13.89 0.40
C ALA A 296 10.60 -13.45 0.00
N PRO A 297 9.70 -13.17 0.95
CA PRO A 297 8.41 -12.58 0.64
C PRO A 297 8.60 -11.19 0.02
N ARG A 298 7.89 -10.92 -1.07
CA ARG A 298 7.75 -9.62 -1.69
C ARG A 298 6.29 -9.40 -2.03
N LEU A 299 5.78 -8.19 -1.82
CA LEU A 299 4.45 -7.83 -2.27
C LEU A 299 4.36 -8.09 -3.78
N ASP A 300 3.42 -8.93 -4.18
CA ASP A 300 3.05 -9.09 -5.57
C ASP A 300 1.89 -8.13 -5.88
N PRO A 301 2.12 -7.08 -6.68
CA PRO A 301 1.05 -6.16 -7.07
C PRO A 301 -0.12 -6.88 -7.76
N ALA A 302 0.15 -8.02 -8.41
CA ALA A 302 -0.82 -8.80 -9.16
C ALA A 302 -1.94 -9.34 -8.27
N THR A 303 -1.57 -10.00 -7.18
CA THR A 303 -2.52 -10.56 -6.20
C THR A 303 -2.80 -9.61 -5.04
N GLY A 304 -1.95 -8.60 -4.83
CA GLY A 304 -1.99 -7.79 -3.60
C GLY A 304 -1.66 -8.62 -2.35
N LEU A 305 -0.92 -9.72 -2.53
CA LEU A 305 -0.46 -10.65 -1.49
C LEU A 305 1.06 -10.75 -1.55
N ALA A 306 1.70 -11.15 -0.45
CA ALA A 306 3.12 -11.50 -0.47
C ALA A 306 3.36 -12.82 -1.22
N ARG A 307 4.31 -12.83 -2.17
CA ARG A 307 4.81 -14.04 -2.85
C ARG A 307 6.31 -14.18 -2.68
N LEU A 308 6.83 -15.40 -2.75
CA LEU A 308 8.26 -15.66 -2.66
C LEU A 308 8.97 -15.27 -3.95
N ALA A 309 9.84 -14.25 -3.88
CA ALA A 309 10.74 -13.85 -4.95
C ALA A 309 12.15 -14.42 -4.74
N THR A 310 12.84 -14.76 -5.83
CA THR A 310 14.26 -15.15 -5.78
C THR A 310 15.13 -13.90 -5.84
N LEU A 311 15.88 -13.65 -4.78
CA LEU A 311 16.73 -12.47 -4.60
C LEU A 311 18.20 -12.87 -4.43
N ARG A 312 19.11 -11.94 -4.72
CA ARG A 312 20.52 -12.08 -4.33
C ARG A 312 20.66 -11.96 -2.81
N ILE A 313 21.62 -12.68 -2.25
CA ILE A 313 21.96 -12.60 -0.82
C ILE A 313 22.82 -11.37 -0.52
N SER A 314 22.87 -10.97 0.75
CA SER A 314 23.82 -9.98 1.26
C SER A 314 25.24 -10.55 1.41
N ARG A 315 26.22 -9.67 1.64
CA ARG A 315 27.59 -10.07 1.98
C ARG A 315 27.64 -10.80 3.33
N ALA A 316 26.93 -10.29 4.34
CA ALA A 316 26.81 -10.94 5.64
C ALA A 316 26.26 -12.37 5.52
N ALA A 317 25.19 -12.58 4.76
CA ALA A 317 24.66 -13.91 4.48
C ALA A 317 25.69 -14.83 3.78
N ALA A 318 26.42 -14.30 2.79
CA ALA A 318 27.47 -15.06 2.10
C ALA A 318 28.66 -15.44 3.02
N GLU A 319 28.96 -14.60 4.02
CA GLU A 319 29.98 -14.87 5.04
C GLU A 319 29.49 -15.92 6.04
N GLN A 320 28.23 -15.83 6.50
CA GLN A 320 27.62 -16.84 7.36
C GLN A 320 27.54 -18.23 6.69
N ARG A 321 27.15 -18.27 5.41
CA ARG A 321 27.13 -19.50 4.59
C ARG A 321 28.53 -20.09 4.45
N ALA A 322 29.52 -19.28 4.11
CA ALA A 322 30.91 -19.72 4.00
C ALA A 322 31.42 -20.29 5.34
N GLY A 323 31.11 -19.62 6.46
CA GLY A 323 31.46 -20.06 7.81
C GLY A 323 30.93 -21.45 8.18
N ARG A 324 29.93 -21.99 7.46
CA ARG A 324 29.48 -23.38 7.65
C ARG A 324 30.54 -24.43 7.35
N ALA A 325 31.51 -24.12 6.50
CA ALA A 325 32.64 -24.99 6.21
C ALA A 325 33.67 -25.05 7.35
N GLY A 326 33.71 -24.04 8.25
CA GLY A 326 34.74 -23.85 9.27
C GLY A 326 34.30 -24.17 10.71
N ARG A 327 33.26 -25.00 10.88
CA ARG A 327 32.65 -25.23 12.21
C ARG A 327 33.39 -26.23 13.08
N THR A 328 33.85 -27.33 12.50
CA THR A 328 34.54 -28.41 13.23
C THR A 328 36.04 -28.45 12.93
N GLU A 329 36.43 -27.97 11.75
CA GLU A 329 37.80 -27.98 11.24
C GLU A 329 37.94 -27.00 10.06
N PRO A 330 39.15 -26.71 9.54
CA PRO A 330 39.33 -25.84 8.38
C PRO A 330 38.62 -26.37 7.12
N GLY A 331 38.03 -25.44 6.37
CA GLY A 331 37.17 -25.75 5.23
C GLY A 331 37.30 -24.79 4.05
N VAL A 332 36.45 -25.01 3.04
CA VAL A 332 36.46 -24.27 1.77
C VAL A 332 35.04 -23.82 1.41
N ALA A 333 34.90 -22.62 0.88
CA ALA A 333 33.66 -22.08 0.33
C ALA A 333 33.83 -21.68 -1.14
N ILE A 334 32.98 -22.21 -2.01
CA ILE A 334 32.96 -21.94 -3.45
C ILE A 334 31.71 -21.12 -3.77
N ARG A 335 31.90 -19.88 -4.20
CA ARG A 335 30.84 -18.95 -4.56
C ARG A 335 30.62 -18.95 -6.07
N LEU A 336 29.40 -19.22 -6.51
CA LEU A 336 29.06 -19.32 -7.94
C LEU A 336 28.85 -17.96 -8.63
N TRP A 337 29.62 -16.95 -8.20
CA TRP A 337 29.62 -15.60 -8.75
C TRP A 337 31.01 -14.96 -8.63
N THR A 338 31.24 -13.90 -9.40
CA THR A 338 32.51 -13.19 -9.47
C THR A 338 32.79 -12.36 -8.22
N GLU A 339 34.06 -12.05 -7.97
CA GLU A 339 34.45 -11.12 -6.91
C GLU A 339 33.94 -9.69 -7.16
N ALA A 340 33.82 -9.30 -8.44
CA ALA A 340 33.21 -8.03 -8.83
C ALA A 340 31.74 -7.96 -8.40
N LEU A 341 30.94 -8.99 -8.69
CA LEU A 341 29.56 -9.05 -8.22
C LEU A 341 29.49 -9.11 -6.70
N HIS A 342 30.43 -9.79 -6.02
CA HIS A 342 30.46 -9.85 -4.56
C HIS A 342 30.63 -8.48 -3.90
N ARG A 343 31.53 -7.64 -4.43
CA ARG A 343 31.75 -6.27 -3.92
C ARG A 343 30.52 -5.38 -4.08
N GLY A 344 29.68 -5.64 -5.09
CA GLY A 344 28.43 -4.91 -5.32
C GLY A 344 27.22 -5.43 -4.53
N LEU A 345 27.35 -6.53 -3.77
CA LEU A 345 26.27 -7.01 -2.92
C LEU A 345 26.05 -6.06 -1.72
N PRO A 346 24.79 -5.91 -1.24
CA PRO A 346 24.52 -5.15 -0.04
C PRO A 346 25.25 -5.78 1.15
N LEU A 347 25.71 -4.94 2.10
CA LEU A 347 26.47 -5.40 3.26
C LEU A 347 25.65 -6.37 4.13
N ALA A 348 24.42 -6.01 4.45
CA ALA A 348 23.46 -6.81 5.20
C ALA A 348 22.09 -6.81 4.51
N ASP A 349 21.26 -7.80 4.84
CA ASP A 349 19.86 -7.80 4.43
C ASP A 349 19.08 -6.72 5.19
N ARG A 350 18.12 -6.08 4.53
CA ARG A 350 17.26 -5.08 5.19
C ARG A 350 16.22 -5.79 6.06
N PRO A 351 15.86 -5.24 7.23
CA PRO A 351 14.76 -5.73 8.06
C PRO A 351 13.46 -5.85 7.27
N GLU A 352 12.70 -6.93 7.52
CA GLU A 352 11.47 -7.20 6.77
C GLU A 352 10.40 -6.12 6.96
N ILE A 353 10.35 -5.49 8.14
CA ILE A 353 9.43 -4.37 8.45
C ILE A 353 9.60 -3.17 7.50
N LEU A 354 10.78 -3.01 6.87
CA LEU A 354 11.07 -1.91 5.95
C LEU A 354 10.75 -2.23 4.49
N GLU A 355 10.46 -3.49 4.16
CA GLU A 355 10.29 -3.96 2.77
C GLU A 355 8.95 -4.66 2.51
N SER A 356 8.27 -5.12 3.55
CA SER A 356 7.03 -5.89 3.47
C SER A 356 5.77 -5.01 3.45
N GLU A 357 4.65 -5.62 3.06
CA GLU A 357 3.33 -5.03 3.24
C GLU A 357 2.91 -5.19 4.72
N LEU A 358 2.35 -4.14 5.33
CA LEU A 358 2.19 -4.04 6.78
C LEU A 358 0.75 -4.20 7.29
N SER A 359 -0.20 -4.65 6.47
CA SER A 359 -1.59 -4.87 6.90
C SER A 359 -1.69 -5.94 7.99
N GLY A 360 -0.89 -7.01 7.92
CA GLY A 360 -0.82 -8.04 8.95
C GLY A 360 -0.34 -7.49 10.29
N LEU A 361 0.79 -6.75 10.26
CA LEU A 361 1.34 -6.05 11.43
C LEU A 361 0.29 -5.11 12.05
N ALA A 362 -0.34 -4.26 11.22
CA ALA A 362 -1.33 -3.31 11.67
C ALA A 362 -2.56 -3.99 12.30
N LEU A 363 -3.01 -5.12 11.74
CA LEU A 363 -4.13 -5.88 12.29
C LEU A 363 -3.79 -6.51 13.65
N ASP A 364 -2.59 -7.10 13.77
CA ASP A 364 -2.16 -7.73 15.00
C ASP A 364 -1.93 -6.68 16.11
N CYS A 365 -1.34 -5.52 15.82
CA CYS A 365 -1.22 -4.44 16.80
C CYS A 365 -2.59 -3.86 17.19
N ALA A 366 -3.51 -3.70 16.23
CA ALA A 366 -4.87 -3.24 16.53
C ALA A 366 -5.65 -4.26 17.40
N ALA A 367 -5.39 -5.56 17.22
CA ALA A 367 -5.96 -6.62 18.06
C ALA A 367 -5.36 -6.61 19.47
N TRP A 368 -4.08 -6.25 19.60
CA TRP A 368 -3.40 -6.04 20.86
C TRP A 368 -3.88 -4.78 21.60
N GLY A 369 -4.35 -3.77 20.85
CA GLY A 369 -4.81 -2.49 21.39
C GLY A 369 -3.76 -1.36 21.31
N SER A 370 -2.75 -1.51 20.46
CA SER A 370 -1.67 -0.52 20.29
C SER A 370 -1.53 -0.05 18.85
N ASP A 371 -1.00 1.16 18.66
CA ASP A 371 -0.56 1.65 17.36
C ASP A 371 0.86 1.13 17.05
N PRO A 372 1.10 0.47 15.89
CA PRO A 372 2.45 0.09 15.46
C PRO A 372 3.50 1.22 15.52
N ALA A 373 3.11 2.47 15.33
CA ALA A 373 4.01 3.62 15.39
C ALA A 373 4.46 3.98 16.82
N GLU A 374 3.72 3.53 17.85
CA GLU A 374 4.02 3.77 19.26
C GLU A 374 4.74 2.58 19.93
N MET A 375 4.78 1.44 19.23
CA MET A 375 5.44 0.23 19.73
C MET A 375 6.96 0.32 19.62
N ALA A 376 7.64 -0.41 20.51
CA ALA A 376 9.09 -0.46 20.56
C ALA A 376 9.64 -1.44 19.50
N PHE A 377 9.85 -0.94 18.30
CA PHE A 377 10.58 -1.64 17.23
C PHE A 377 12.02 -1.13 17.15
N LEU A 378 12.95 -2.00 16.73
CA LEU A 378 14.33 -1.59 16.45
C LEU A 378 14.39 -0.61 15.26
N ASP A 379 13.57 -0.86 14.24
CA ASP A 379 13.30 0.07 13.15
C ASP A 379 11.80 0.37 13.11
N PRO A 380 11.37 1.64 13.13
CA PRO A 380 9.95 1.96 13.08
C PRO A 380 9.34 1.60 11.72
N PRO A 381 8.06 1.17 11.67
CA PRO A 381 7.39 0.84 10.42
C PRO A 381 7.29 2.08 9.51
N PRO A 382 7.59 1.98 8.20
CA PRO A 382 7.48 3.11 7.28
C PRO A 382 6.04 3.65 7.21
N ALA A 383 5.87 4.95 7.47
CA ALA A 383 4.55 5.58 7.58
C ALA A 383 3.64 5.36 6.35
N GLY A 384 4.20 5.43 5.14
CA GLY A 384 3.45 5.19 3.90
C GLY A 384 2.96 3.75 3.76
N MET A 385 3.79 2.76 4.09
CA MET A 385 3.41 1.34 4.04
C MET A 385 2.37 1.02 5.11
N LEU A 386 2.52 1.59 6.32
CA LEU A 386 1.55 1.44 7.39
C LEU A 386 0.19 2.08 7.05
N ALA A 387 0.20 3.27 6.44
CA ALA A 387 -1.02 3.94 5.98
C ALA A 387 -1.76 3.12 4.91
N ALA A 388 -1.03 2.52 3.97
CA ALA A 388 -1.59 1.63 2.96
C ALA A 388 -2.21 0.36 3.60
N GLY A 389 -1.50 -0.26 4.54
CA GLY A 389 -2.02 -1.41 5.29
C GLY A 389 -3.30 -1.09 6.07
N ARG A 390 -3.36 0.08 6.72
CA ARG A 390 -4.57 0.57 7.41
C ARG A 390 -5.74 0.84 6.47
N ALA A 391 -5.47 1.44 5.31
CA ALA A 391 -6.50 1.66 4.30
C ALA A 391 -7.11 0.33 3.84
N LEU A 392 -6.27 -0.66 3.53
CA LEU A 392 -6.72 -2.01 3.22
C LEU A 392 -7.56 -2.61 4.35
N LEU A 393 -7.12 -2.50 5.61
CA LEU A 393 -7.89 -3.03 6.73
C LEU A 393 -9.25 -2.36 6.92
N ARG A 394 -9.40 -1.06 6.58
CA ARG A 394 -10.72 -0.42 6.56
C ARG A 394 -11.58 -0.96 5.42
N ASP A 395 -11.01 -1.15 4.24
CA ASP A 395 -11.72 -1.74 3.09
C ASP A 395 -12.19 -3.17 3.38
N LEU A 396 -11.44 -3.91 4.20
CA LEU A 396 -11.78 -5.26 4.66
C LEU A 396 -12.72 -5.27 5.88
N ASP A 397 -13.26 -4.12 6.31
CA ASP A 397 -14.08 -3.94 7.51
C ASP A 397 -13.38 -4.38 8.81
N ALA A 398 -12.05 -4.50 8.82
CA ALA A 398 -11.26 -4.93 9.97
C ALA A 398 -10.99 -3.77 10.95
N LEU A 399 -10.92 -2.55 10.43
CA LEU A 399 -10.81 -1.30 11.19
C LEU A 399 -11.99 -0.38 10.88
N ASP A 400 -12.45 0.38 11.87
CA ASP A 400 -13.46 1.43 11.68
C ASP A 400 -12.87 2.76 11.16
N GLY A 401 -13.71 3.79 10.99
CA GLY A 401 -13.29 5.11 10.52
C GLY A 401 -12.31 5.83 11.46
N GLN A 402 -12.25 5.44 12.73
CA GLN A 402 -11.31 5.95 13.73
C GLN A 402 -10.04 5.07 13.83
N GLY A 403 -9.93 4.01 13.03
CA GLY A 403 -8.80 3.09 13.03
C GLY A 403 -8.83 2.05 14.15
N ARG A 404 -9.96 1.85 14.84
CA ARG A 404 -10.10 0.84 15.90
C ARG A 404 -10.52 -0.50 15.31
N ILE A 405 -10.10 -1.58 15.96
CA ILE A 405 -10.43 -2.94 15.50
C ILE A 405 -11.92 -3.28 15.67
N THR A 406 -12.54 -3.76 14.60
CA THR A 406 -13.95 -4.18 14.57
C THR A 406 -14.12 -5.62 15.07
N ALA A 407 -15.37 -6.09 15.19
CA ALA A 407 -15.65 -7.50 15.45
C ALA A 407 -15.12 -8.41 14.33
N MET A 408 -15.22 -7.96 13.07
CA MET A 408 -14.65 -8.66 11.92
C MET A 408 -13.12 -8.70 12.01
N GLY A 409 -12.48 -7.56 12.33
CA GLY A 409 -11.03 -7.48 12.53
C GLY A 409 -10.54 -8.46 13.60
N ARG A 410 -11.24 -8.56 14.74
CA ARG A 410 -10.90 -9.55 15.79
C ARG A 410 -11.00 -11.00 15.31
N ARG A 411 -11.99 -11.33 14.46
CA ARG A 411 -12.09 -12.67 13.85
C ARG A 411 -10.95 -12.92 12.88
N MET A 412 -10.61 -11.94 12.04
CA MET A 412 -9.51 -12.02 11.09
C MET A 412 -8.16 -12.21 11.79
N ALA A 413 -7.88 -11.44 12.85
CA ALA A 413 -6.65 -11.53 13.62
C ALA A 413 -6.42 -12.95 14.19
N ARG A 414 -7.47 -13.69 14.56
CA ARG A 414 -7.30 -15.06 15.07
C ARG A 414 -6.81 -16.07 14.01
N MET A 415 -6.91 -15.75 12.72
CA MET A 415 -6.61 -16.70 11.65
C MET A 415 -5.11 -16.86 11.36
N GLY A 416 -4.30 -15.85 11.67
CA GLY A 416 -2.85 -15.90 11.44
C GLY A 416 -2.48 -16.15 9.99
N THR A 417 -3.10 -15.39 9.09
CA THR A 417 -2.78 -15.32 7.66
C THR A 417 -2.95 -13.88 7.18
N HIS A 418 -2.61 -13.62 5.92
CA HIS A 418 -2.77 -12.31 5.29
C HIS A 418 -4.21 -11.78 5.46
N PRO A 419 -4.43 -10.49 5.80
CA PRO A 419 -5.75 -9.95 6.08
C PRO A 419 -6.81 -10.20 5.00
N ARG A 420 -6.45 -10.14 3.71
CA ARG A 420 -7.37 -10.49 2.61
C ARG A 420 -7.88 -11.93 2.70
N LEU A 421 -6.97 -12.88 2.95
CA LEU A 421 -7.32 -14.31 3.08
C LEU A 421 -8.09 -14.57 4.37
N ALA A 422 -7.71 -13.89 5.45
CA ALA A 422 -8.45 -13.93 6.71
C ALA A 422 -9.88 -13.39 6.53
N ARG A 423 -10.05 -12.33 5.74
CA ARG A 423 -11.36 -11.75 5.44
C ARG A 423 -12.26 -12.69 4.61
N ILE A 424 -11.69 -13.40 3.63
CA ILE A 424 -12.38 -14.45 2.85
C ILE A 424 -12.88 -15.54 3.80
N MET A 425 -11.99 -16.08 4.61
CA MET A 425 -12.32 -17.15 5.56
C MET A 425 -13.28 -16.69 6.65
N ALA A 426 -13.23 -15.43 7.07
CA ALA A 426 -14.14 -14.86 8.06
C ALA A 426 -15.52 -14.55 7.48
N GLU A 427 -15.69 -14.45 6.15
CA GLU A 427 -17.00 -14.17 5.55
C GLU A 427 -17.93 -15.39 5.57
N ALA A 428 -17.37 -16.60 5.61
CA ALA A 428 -18.14 -17.82 5.61
C ALA A 428 -19.17 -17.87 6.75
N SER A 429 -20.40 -18.22 6.40
CA SER A 429 -21.56 -18.23 7.30
C SER A 429 -21.93 -19.63 7.81
N ASP A 430 -21.52 -20.67 7.10
CA ASP A 430 -21.69 -22.08 7.47
C ASP A 430 -20.44 -22.93 7.16
N ALA A 431 -20.51 -24.23 7.44
CA ALA A 431 -19.38 -25.14 7.29
C ALA A 431 -18.98 -25.41 5.83
N GLU A 432 -19.93 -25.37 4.89
CA GLU A 432 -19.71 -25.63 3.46
C GLU A 432 -19.06 -24.41 2.81
N GLU A 433 -19.58 -23.21 3.10
CA GLU A 433 -18.99 -21.93 2.69
C GLU A 433 -17.60 -21.75 3.33
N ALA A 434 -17.39 -22.22 4.56
CA ALA A 434 -16.08 -22.21 5.21
C ALA A 434 -15.09 -23.19 4.57
N ALA A 435 -15.57 -24.34 4.10
CA ALA A 435 -14.75 -25.28 3.32
C ALA A 435 -14.31 -24.66 1.98
N LEU A 436 -15.22 -23.98 1.28
CA LEU A 436 -14.91 -23.22 0.06
C LEU A 436 -13.95 -22.06 0.33
N ALA A 437 -14.16 -21.30 1.41
CA ALA A 437 -13.29 -20.19 1.78
C ALA A 437 -11.87 -20.66 2.11
N ALA A 438 -11.72 -21.83 2.74
CA ALA A 438 -10.41 -22.47 2.97
C ALA A 438 -9.72 -22.88 1.65
N GLU A 439 -10.49 -23.36 0.66
CA GLU A 439 -9.99 -23.70 -0.68
C GLU A 439 -9.54 -22.46 -1.45
N LEU A 440 -10.35 -21.40 -1.45
CA LEU A 440 -10.00 -20.11 -2.05
C LEU A 440 -8.75 -19.52 -1.39
N ALA A 441 -8.70 -19.48 -0.06
CA ALA A 441 -7.55 -18.94 0.66
C ALA A 441 -6.26 -19.71 0.33
N ALA A 442 -6.31 -21.05 0.33
CA ALA A 442 -5.16 -21.89 -0.02
C ALA A 442 -4.75 -21.75 -1.49
N LEU A 443 -5.72 -21.64 -2.41
CA LEU A 443 -5.46 -21.47 -3.83
C LEU A 443 -4.74 -20.14 -4.12
N LEU A 444 -5.11 -19.07 -3.43
CA LEU A 444 -4.54 -17.74 -3.61
C LEU A 444 -3.17 -17.55 -2.92
N GLU A 445 -2.94 -18.30 -1.84
CA GLU A 445 -1.66 -18.34 -1.13
C GLU A 445 -0.58 -19.10 -1.94
N GLU A 446 -1.00 -20.11 -2.70
CA GLU A 446 -0.12 -20.96 -3.50
C GLU A 446 0.01 -20.50 -4.95
N ARG A 447 0.92 -21.16 -5.69
CA ARG A 447 1.03 -20.96 -7.15
C ARG A 447 -0.19 -21.57 -7.86
N ASP A 448 -0.69 -20.86 -8.86
CA ASP A 448 -1.76 -21.33 -9.76
C ASP A 448 -1.52 -22.79 -10.22
N PRO A 449 -2.47 -23.72 -10.00
CA PRO A 449 -2.34 -25.11 -10.40
C PRO A 449 -2.47 -25.33 -11.90
N ILE A 450 -2.88 -24.33 -12.70
CA ILE A 450 -2.94 -24.44 -14.16
C ILE A 450 -1.70 -23.81 -14.79
N ARG A 451 -0.98 -24.58 -15.62
CA ARG A 451 0.22 -24.08 -16.33
C ARG A 451 -0.16 -23.26 -17.55
N GLY A 452 0.64 -22.23 -17.83
CA GLY A 452 0.62 -21.49 -19.10
C GLY A 452 0.16 -20.04 -18.97
N ARG A 453 0.68 -19.18 -19.85
CA ARG A 453 0.32 -17.75 -19.90
C ARG A 453 -1.12 -17.51 -20.34
N GLU A 454 -1.78 -18.48 -20.96
CA GLU A 454 -3.17 -18.38 -21.42
C GLU A 454 -4.12 -19.25 -20.59
N ALA A 455 -3.74 -19.59 -19.35
CA ALA A 455 -4.64 -20.26 -18.42
C ALA A 455 -5.99 -19.51 -18.34
N PRO A 456 -7.13 -20.23 -18.41
CA PRO A 456 -8.46 -19.62 -18.30
C PRO A 456 -8.59 -18.78 -17.03
N SER A 457 -9.34 -17.68 -17.10
CA SER A 457 -9.45 -16.77 -15.94
C SER A 457 -10.43 -17.24 -14.88
N ASP A 458 -11.32 -18.17 -15.18
CA ASP A 458 -12.33 -18.58 -14.23
C ASP A 458 -11.75 -19.43 -13.10
N ILE A 459 -11.94 -18.98 -11.86
CA ILE A 459 -11.44 -19.64 -10.67
C ILE A 459 -12.14 -20.98 -10.41
N GLN A 460 -13.37 -21.17 -10.89
CA GLN A 460 -14.11 -22.42 -10.71
C GLN A 460 -13.34 -23.61 -11.30
N LEU A 461 -12.66 -23.42 -12.43
CA LEU A 461 -11.84 -24.48 -13.04
C LEU A 461 -10.72 -24.96 -12.11
N ARG A 462 -10.19 -24.08 -11.26
CA ARG A 462 -9.15 -24.43 -10.27
C ARG A 462 -9.75 -25.14 -9.07
N LEU A 463 -10.95 -24.74 -8.64
CA LEU A 463 -11.70 -25.44 -7.60
C LEU A 463 -12.09 -26.85 -8.05
N ASP A 464 -12.51 -27.01 -9.30
CA ASP A 464 -12.82 -28.32 -9.90
C ASP A 464 -11.59 -29.24 -9.89
N LEU A 465 -10.39 -28.71 -10.18
CA LEU A 465 -9.12 -29.46 -10.06
C LEU A 465 -8.83 -29.90 -8.62
N LEU A 466 -9.17 -29.08 -7.62
CA LEU A 466 -9.04 -29.47 -6.22
C LEU A 466 -10.04 -30.58 -5.85
N ALA A 467 -11.24 -30.55 -6.43
CA ALA A 467 -12.26 -31.59 -6.30
C ALA A 467 -11.95 -32.88 -7.10
N GLY A 468 -10.97 -32.85 -8.01
CA GLY A 468 -10.48 -34.01 -8.74
C GLY A 468 -10.81 -34.06 -10.23
N ALA A 469 -11.25 -32.95 -10.83
CA ALA A 469 -11.31 -32.81 -12.27
C ALA A 469 -9.92 -33.01 -12.91
N ASP A 470 -9.92 -33.43 -14.18
CA ASP A 470 -8.69 -33.61 -14.95
C ASP A 470 -8.51 -32.44 -15.94
N ASP A 471 -7.28 -31.92 -16.02
CA ASP A 471 -6.89 -30.90 -17.00
C ASP A 471 -5.47 -31.25 -17.49
N PRO A 472 -5.23 -31.31 -18.81
CA PRO A 472 -3.90 -31.62 -19.36
C PRO A 472 -2.78 -30.69 -18.89
N ASN A 473 -3.12 -29.45 -18.53
CA ASN A 473 -2.20 -28.42 -18.05
C ASN A 473 -2.10 -28.36 -16.52
N ALA A 474 -2.77 -29.27 -15.80
CA ALA A 474 -2.74 -29.31 -14.34
C ALA A 474 -1.33 -29.63 -13.79
N ASP A 475 -0.84 -28.79 -12.89
CA ASP A 475 0.34 -29.05 -12.08
C ASP A 475 -0.05 -29.84 -10.83
N ARG A 476 0.05 -31.18 -10.94
CA ARG A 476 -0.25 -32.10 -9.83
C ARG A 476 0.52 -31.79 -8.54
N ALA A 477 1.75 -31.26 -8.65
CA ALA A 477 2.54 -30.90 -7.47
C ALA A 477 2.01 -29.63 -6.80
N ALA A 478 1.50 -28.65 -7.57
CA ALA A 478 0.82 -27.48 -7.03
C ALA A 478 -0.50 -27.87 -6.35
N ILE A 479 -1.32 -28.70 -6.98
CA ILE A 479 -2.58 -29.20 -6.38
C ILE A 479 -2.32 -29.90 -5.05
N GLY A 480 -1.29 -30.75 -4.99
CA GLY A 480 -0.90 -31.43 -3.75
C GLY A 480 -0.46 -30.47 -2.63
N ARG A 481 0.17 -29.33 -2.96
CA ARG A 481 0.50 -28.27 -1.98
C ARG A 481 -0.77 -27.56 -1.51
N ILE A 482 -1.62 -27.14 -2.45
CA ILE A 482 -2.88 -26.45 -2.15
C ILE A 482 -3.73 -27.30 -1.19
N ARG A 483 -3.94 -28.59 -1.47
CA ARG A 483 -4.72 -29.48 -0.59
C ARG A 483 -4.17 -29.59 0.85
N ARG A 484 -2.84 -29.52 1.04
CA ARG A 484 -2.24 -29.49 2.38
C ARG A 484 -2.56 -28.17 3.10
N THR A 485 -2.48 -27.05 2.39
CA THR A 485 -2.83 -25.73 2.90
C THR A 485 -4.33 -25.64 3.22
N VAL A 486 -5.21 -26.21 2.38
CA VAL A 486 -6.65 -26.35 2.67
C VAL A 486 -6.88 -27.09 3.98
N SER A 487 -6.18 -28.21 4.20
CA SER A 487 -6.31 -29.00 5.45
C SER A 487 -5.86 -28.22 6.70
N LEU A 488 -4.99 -27.22 6.55
CA LEU A 488 -4.60 -26.32 7.64
C LEU A 488 -5.68 -25.27 7.89
N HIS A 489 -6.17 -24.62 6.83
CA HIS A 489 -7.22 -23.60 6.93
C HIS A 489 -8.54 -24.18 7.44
N ARG A 490 -8.95 -25.37 6.98
CA ARG A 490 -10.12 -26.09 7.51
C ARG A 490 -10.01 -26.34 9.01
N ARG A 491 -8.84 -26.78 9.50
CA ARG A 491 -8.60 -26.95 10.96
C ARG A 491 -8.70 -25.64 11.73
N ARG A 492 -8.19 -24.53 11.18
CA ARG A 492 -8.31 -23.20 11.79
C ARG A 492 -9.77 -22.73 11.89
N LEU A 493 -10.58 -23.07 10.89
CA LEU A 493 -12.00 -22.74 10.85
C LEU A 493 -12.88 -23.74 11.59
N GLY A 494 -12.32 -24.82 12.14
CA GLY A 494 -13.10 -25.89 12.78
C GLY A 494 -13.95 -26.70 11.82
N VAL A 495 -13.62 -26.71 10.52
CA VAL A 495 -14.36 -27.41 9.46
C VAL A 495 -13.97 -28.90 9.44
N PRO A 496 -14.94 -29.83 9.56
CA PRO A 496 -14.68 -31.26 9.45
C PRO A 496 -14.09 -31.67 8.09
N GLY A 497 -13.20 -32.67 8.09
CA GLY A 497 -12.43 -33.09 6.91
C GLY A 497 -13.26 -33.61 5.72
N GLY A 498 -14.50 -34.03 5.93
CA GLY A 498 -15.42 -34.52 4.89
C GLY A 498 -16.43 -33.49 4.39
N THR A 499 -16.38 -32.25 4.89
CA THR A 499 -17.32 -31.20 4.47
C THR A 499 -17.05 -30.84 3.00
N VAL A 500 -18.13 -30.82 2.20
CA VAL A 500 -18.08 -30.42 0.79
C VAL A 500 -17.88 -28.90 0.74
N ALA A 501 -17.05 -28.45 -0.19
CA ALA A 501 -16.87 -27.02 -0.45
C ALA A 501 -17.97 -26.54 -1.40
N GLU A 502 -18.90 -25.74 -0.87
CA GLU A 502 -20.04 -25.20 -1.63
C GLU A 502 -20.27 -23.74 -1.22
N GLY A 503 -20.88 -22.95 -2.11
CA GLY A 503 -21.15 -21.53 -1.89
C GLY A 503 -20.79 -20.66 -3.09
N ASP A 504 -20.84 -19.35 -2.90
CA ASP A 504 -20.54 -18.36 -3.93
C ASP A 504 -19.09 -17.86 -3.80
N ALA A 505 -18.21 -18.39 -4.65
CA ALA A 505 -16.81 -17.98 -4.69
C ALA A 505 -16.64 -16.50 -5.02
N GLY A 506 -17.53 -15.92 -5.84
CA GLY A 506 -17.55 -14.50 -6.17
C GLY A 506 -17.80 -13.62 -4.95
N LEU A 507 -18.76 -13.99 -4.10
CA LEU A 507 -19.04 -13.26 -2.86
C LEU A 507 -17.90 -13.35 -1.84
N LEU A 508 -17.33 -14.53 -1.66
CA LEU A 508 -16.18 -14.73 -0.76
C LEU A 508 -14.96 -13.91 -1.23
N LEU A 509 -14.68 -13.93 -2.54
CA LEU A 509 -13.63 -13.09 -3.13
C LEU A 509 -13.95 -11.60 -3.00
N ALA A 510 -15.19 -11.18 -3.21
CA ALA A 510 -15.62 -9.78 -3.04
C ALA A 510 -15.42 -9.27 -1.59
N ALA A 511 -15.50 -10.16 -0.59
CA ALA A 511 -15.16 -9.85 0.79
C ALA A 511 -13.66 -9.54 0.97
N GLY A 512 -12.77 -10.37 0.42
CA GLY A 512 -11.31 -10.21 0.53
C GLY A 512 -10.68 -9.24 -0.47
N PHE A 513 -11.36 -8.94 -1.57
CA PHE A 513 -10.91 -8.06 -2.64
C PHE A 513 -11.99 -7.04 -3.04
N PRO A 514 -12.47 -6.20 -2.10
CA PRO A 514 -13.48 -5.18 -2.39
C PRO A 514 -13.05 -4.21 -3.49
N ASP A 515 -11.78 -3.81 -3.47
CA ASP A 515 -11.12 -2.95 -4.46
C ASP A 515 -11.03 -3.58 -5.86
N ARG A 516 -11.25 -4.89 -5.97
CA ARG A 516 -11.15 -5.66 -7.23
C ARG A 516 -12.47 -6.24 -7.70
N ILE A 517 -13.59 -5.76 -7.17
CA ILE A 517 -14.88 -5.98 -7.79
C ILE A 517 -14.89 -5.20 -9.11
N ALA A 518 -15.20 -5.87 -10.22
CA ALA A 518 -15.10 -5.32 -11.57
C ALA A 518 -16.48 -5.27 -12.22
N ALA A 519 -16.87 -4.13 -12.78
CA ALA A 519 -18.07 -4.02 -13.62
C ALA A 519 -17.71 -3.91 -15.10
N LYS A 520 -18.50 -4.58 -15.94
CA LYS A 520 -18.35 -4.53 -17.39
C LYS A 520 -18.46 -3.07 -17.89
N ARG A 521 -17.56 -2.69 -18.80
CA ARG A 521 -17.45 -1.32 -19.34
C ARG A 521 -17.90 -1.28 -20.80
N GLY A 522 -19.03 -0.62 -21.05
CA GLY A 522 -19.58 -0.43 -22.38
C GLY A 522 -20.12 -1.73 -22.98
N THR A 523 -20.20 -1.79 -24.31
CA THR A 523 -20.77 -2.93 -25.06
C THR A 523 -19.74 -3.99 -25.44
N MET A 524 -18.45 -3.71 -25.26
CA MET A 524 -17.36 -4.63 -25.63
C MET A 524 -17.20 -5.73 -24.56
N ASP A 525 -17.28 -6.99 -24.99
CA ASP A 525 -16.99 -8.14 -24.13
C ASP A 525 -15.52 -8.11 -23.66
N GLY A 526 -15.30 -8.48 -22.40
CA GLY A 526 -13.97 -8.55 -21.81
C GLY A 526 -13.40 -7.22 -21.31
N ALA A 527 -14.08 -6.09 -21.47
CA ALA A 527 -13.65 -4.81 -20.91
C ALA A 527 -14.32 -4.53 -19.55
N PHE A 528 -13.54 -4.26 -18.51
CA PHE A 528 -14.01 -4.04 -17.14
C PHE A 528 -13.40 -2.78 -16.52
N ARG A 529 -14.05 -2.26 -15.48
CA ARG A 529 -13.53 -1.26 -14.56
C ARG A 529 -13.61 -1.81 -13.14
N LEU A 530 -12.50 -1.78 -12.41
CA LEU A 530 -12.39 -2.22 -11.03
C LEU A 530 -12.96 -1.15 -10.08
N ALA A 531 -13.33 -1.56 -8.87
CA ALA A 531 -13.71 -0.68 -7.77
C ALA A 531 -12.56 0.24 -7.32
N SER A 532 -11.31 -0.10 -7.60
CA SER A 532 -10.18 0.82 -7.49
C SER A 532 -10.16 1.95 -8.55
N GLY A 533 -11.05 1.89 -9.55
CA GLY A 533 -11.11 2.81 -10.69
C GLY A 533 -10.26 2.38 -11.90
N GLN A 534 -9.32 1.44 -11.72
CA GLN A 534 -8.45 0.95 -12.78
C GLN A 534 -9.23 0.18 -13.86
N GLY A 535 -8.85 0.35 -15.13
CA GLY A 535 -9.37 -0.46 -16.24
C GLY A 535 -8.75 -1.85 -16.24
N ALA A 536 -9.56 -2.87 -16.52
CA ALA A 536 -9.11 -4.26 -16.59
C ALA A 536 -9.68 -4.99 -17.82
N ARG A 537 -8.96 -6.00 -18.33
CA ARG A 537 -9.37 -6.78 -19.50
C ARG A 537 -9.28 -8.28 -19.33
N LEU A 538 -10.21 -8.96 -19.97
CA LEU A 538 -10.16 -10.37 -20.33
C LEU A 538 -10.00 -10.53 -21.85
N PRO A 539 -9.44 -11.65 -22.32
CA PRO A 539 -9.57 -12.04 -23.72
C PRO A 539 -11.05 -12.09 -24.12
N ALA A 540 -11.38 -11.66 -25.33
CA ALA A 540 -12.76 -11.67 -25.82
C ALA A 540 -13.37 -13.09 -25.90
N THR A 541 -12.51 -14.11 -25.97
CA THR A 541 -12.89 -15.54 -25.97
C THR A 541 -13.13 -16.10 -24.57
N ASP A 542 -12.81 -15.36 -23.51
CA ASP A 542 -12.98 -15.82 -22.14
C ASP A 542 -14.47 -15.82 -21.76
N ARG A 543 -14.93 -16.92 -21.15
CA ARG A 543 -16.33 -17.11 -20.73
C ARG A 543 -16.81 -16.03 -19.76
N LEU A 544 -15.91 -15.48 -18.96
CA LEU A 544 -16.22 -14.41 -18.01
C LEU A 544 -16.35 -13.03 -18.66
N GLY A 545 -15.97 -12.87 -19.94
CA GLY A 545 -16.03 -11.60 -20.66
C GLY A 545 -17.45 -11.03 -20.82
N LYS A 546 -18.48 -11.87 -20.66
CA LYS A 546 -19.90 -11.47 -20.73
C LYS A 546 -20.53 -11.18 -19.37
N SER A 547 -19.89 -11.57 -18.28
CA SER A 547 -20.42 -11.36 -16.93
C SER A 547 -20.58 -9.86 -16.63
N PRO A 548 -21.69 -9.43 -16.02
CA PRO A 548 -21.89 -8.01 -15.69
C PRO A 548 -20.95 -7.55 -14.58
N LEU A 549 -20.71 -8.41 -13.59
CA LEU A 549 -19.78 -8.19 -12.50
C LEU A 549 -18.85 -9.39 -12.32
N LEU A 550 -17.63 -9.12 -11.86
CA LEU A 550 -16.63 -10.11 -11.49
C LEU A 550 -16.01 -9.75 -10.13
N ALA A 551 -15.68 -10.75 -9.33
CA ALA A 551 -14.74 -10.59 -8.23
C ALA A 551 -13.37 -11.08 -8.69
N VAL A 552 -12.38 -10.18 -8.77
CA VAL A 552 -11.06 -10.49 -9.34
C VAL A 552 -10.05 -10.80 -8.25
N ALA A 553 -9.45 -11.99 -8.32
CA ALA A 553 -8.46 -12.46 -7.35
C ALA A 553 -7.01 -12.22 -7.80
N ASP A 554 -6.73 -12.28 -9.10
CA ASP A 554 -5.39 -12.09 -9.66
C ASP A 554 -5.42 -11.22 -10.93
N LEU A 555 -4.51 -10.25 -11.01
CA LEU A 555 -4.37 -9.26 -12.07
C LEU A 555 -2.93 -9.25 -12.58
N GLU A 556 -2.70 -9.23 -13.88
CA GLU A 556 -1.38 -8.97 -14.45
C GLU A 556 -1.33 -7.49 -14.89
N LEU A 557 -0.51 -6.68 -14.21
CA LEU A 557 -0.32 -5.27 -14.57
C LEU A 557 0.47 -5.19 -15.88
N ALA A 558 -0.16 -4.76 -16.97
CA ALA A 558 0.47 -4.66 -18.28
C ALA A 558 0.04 -3.39 -19.03
N GLY A 559 0.92 -2.39 -19.09
CA GLY A 559 0.62 -1.11 -19.74
C GLY A 559 -0.42 -0.30 -18.97
N THR A 560 -1.41 0.26 -19.67
CA THR A 560 -2.42 1.17 -19.09
C THR A 560 -3.64 0.47 -18.49
N GLU A 561 -3.90 -0.80 -18.83
CA GLU A 561 -5.02 -1.60 -18.32
C GLU A 561 -4.51 -2.93 -17.76
N ALA A 562 -5.04 -3.38 -16.63
CA ALA A 562 -4.65 -4.66 -16.05
C ALA A 562 -5.29 -5.84 -16.80
N ARG A 563 -4.59 -6.97 -16.93
CA ARG A 563 -5.18 -8.21 -17.45
C ARG A 563 -5.72 -9.04 -16.29
N ILE A 564 -6.97 -9.46 -16.35
CA ILE A 564 -7.57 -10.36 -15.35
C ILE A 564 -7.01 -11.78 -15.56
N ARG A 565 -6.40 -12.35 -14.52
CA ARG A 565 -5.78 -13.68 -14.51
C ARG A 565 -6.64 -14.72 -13.81
N MET A 566 -7.30 -14.33 -12.72
CA MET A 566 -8.22 -15.18 -11.96
C MET A 566 -9.39 -14.35 -11.46
N ALA A 567 -10.62 -14.80 -11.72
CA ALA A 567 -11.84 -14.16 -11.25
C ALA A 567 -12.99 -15.17 -11.09
N ALA A 568 -14.00 -14.78 -10.33
CA ALA A 568 -15.30 -15.46 -10.26
C ALA A 568 -16.41 -14.52 -10.77
N PRO A 569 -17.48 -15.07 -11.39
CA PRO A 569 -18.67 -14.28 -11.68
C PRO A 569 -19.31 -13.78 -10.37
N LEU A 570 -19.89 -12.59 -10.42
CA LEU A 570 -20.62 -12.00 -9.31
C LEU A 570 -21.94 -11.41 -9.84
N THR A 571 -22.99 -11.44 -9.03
CA THR A 571 -24.25 -10.76 -9.33
C THR A 571 -24.45 -9.55 -8.43
N ARG A 572 -25.21 -8.57 -8.92
CA ARG A 572 -25.49 -7.36 -8.15
C ARG A 572 -26.37 -7.68 -6.96
N GLU A 573 -27.38 -8.52 -7.17
CA GLU A 573 -28.34 -8.93 -6.15
C GLU A 573 -27.65 -9.62 -4.97
N ALA A 574 -26.66 -10.47 -5.26
CA ALA A 574 -25.83 -11.11 -4.25
C ALA A 574 -24.99 -10.08 -3.47
N LEU A 575 -24.37 -9.12 -4.18
CA LEU A 575 -23.57 -8.06 -3.57
C LEU A 575 -24.43 -7.14 -2.67
N GLU A 576 -25.61 -6.72 -3.15
CA GLU A 576 -26.56 -5.89 -2.38
C GLU A 576 -27.06 -6.59 -1.13
N LYS A 577 -27.32 -7.90 -1.22
CA LYS A 577 -27.77 -8.70 -0.07
C LYS A 577 -26.66 -8.88 0.97
N LYS A 578 -25.43 -9.16 0.53
CA LYS A 578 -24.31 -9.53 1.43
C LYS A 578 -23.58 -8.30 1.99
N PHE A 579 -23.40 -7.24 1.19
CA PHE A 579 -22.64 -6.05 1.56
C PHE A 579 -23.40 -4.74 1.29
N PRO A 580 -24.61 -4.54 1.89
CA PRO A 580 -25.43 -3.35 1.63
C PRO A 580 -24.72 -2.06 2.03
N ASP A 581 -23.95 -2.06 3.12
CA ASP A 581 -23.27 -0.87 3.66
C ASP A 581 -22.14 -0.35 2.75
N ARG A 582 -21.65 -1.19 1.82
CA ARG A 582 -20.63 -0.78 0.84
C ARG A 582 -21.23 -0.08 -0.38
N LEU A 583 -22.55 -0.10 -0.52
CA LEU A 583 -23.25 0.41 -1.69
C LEU A 583 -23.92 1.75 -1.39
N ILE A 584 -23.57 2.76 -2.16
CA ILE A 584 -24.10 4.11 -2.01
C ILE A 584 -25.09 4.35 -3.14
N ARG A 585 -26.34 4.65 -2.77
CA ARG A 585 -27.38 5.14 -3.68
C ARG A 585 -27.33 6.66 -3.68
N GLU A 586 -26.93 7.23 -4.81
CA GLU A 586 -26.86 8.67 -5.02
C GLU A 586 -27.92 9.08 -6.03
N GLU A 587 -28.75 10.05 -5.65
CA GLU A 587 -29.61 10.77 -6.58
C GLU A 587 -28.99 12.15 -6.82
N GLY A 588 -28.91 12.55 -8.08
CA GLY A 588 -28.29 13.82 -8.44
C GLY A 588 -28.81 14.33 -9.76
N ALA A 589 -28.35 15.52 -10.12
CA ALA A 589 -28.64 16.14 -11.39
C ALA A 589 -27.31 16.35 -12.12
N ALA A 590 -27.26 16.00 -13.41
CA ALA A 590 -26.07 16.18 -14.23
C ALA A 590 -26.44 16.93 -15.51
N PHE A 591 -25.62 17.90 -15.88
CA PHE A 591 -25.78 18.60 -17.14
C PHE A 591 -25.41 17.69 -18.32
N ASP A 592 -26.30 17.57 -19.29
CA ASP A 592 -26.05 16.88 -20.54
C ASP A 592 -25.74 17.88 -21.65
N ALA A 593 -24.46 17.91 -22.05
CA ALA A 593 -23.96 18.84 -23.06
C ALA A 593 -24.62 18.67 -24.44
N ARG A 594 -25.15 17.47 -24.75
CA ARG A 594 -25.80 17.19 -26.04
C ARG A 594 -27.19 17.84 -26.12
N SER A 595 -28.03 17.63 -25.10
CA SER A 595 -29.37 18.22 -25.04
C SER A 595 -29.37 19.66 -24.55
N GLY A 596 -28.31 20.11 -23.88
CA GLY A 596 -28.26 21.42 -23.22
C GLY A 596 -29.20 21.51 -22.01
N ALA A 597 -29.59 20.36 -21.45
CA ALA A 597 -30.51 20.23 -20.35
C ALA A 597 -29.87 19.51 -19.17
N VAL A 598 -30.41 19.72 -17.97
CA VAL A 598 -30.08 18.94 -16.79
C VAL A 598 -30.93 17.68 -16.76
N ILE A 599 -30.27 16.54 -16.57
CA ILE A 599 -30.92 15.24 -16.45
C ILE A 599 -30.75 14.77 -15.01
N ALA A 600 -31.87 14.48 -14.36
CA ALA A 600 -31.90 13.80 -13.08
C ALA A 600 -31.44 12.35 -13.25
N ARG A 601 -30.50 11.90 -12.42
CA ARG A 601 -29.96 10.54 -12.48
C ARG A 601 -29.89 9.94 -11.09
N ARG A 602 -30.15 8.65 -11.01
CA ARG A 602 -29.89 7.82 -9.84
C ARG A 602 -28.77 6.85 -10.17
N ARG A 603 -27.80 6.77 -9.28
CA ARG A 603 -26.65 5.87 -9.40
C ARG A 603 -26.57 4.97 -8.18
N LEU A 604 -26.31 3.69 -8.43
CA LEU A 604 -25.85 2.76 -7.40
C LEU A 604 -24.35 2.58 -7.58
N ARG A 605 -23.57 2.84 -6.53
CA ARG A 605 -22.11 2.82 -6.58
C ARG A 605 -21.49 1.95 -5.52
N LEU A 606 -20.36 1.34 -5.86
CA LEU A 606 -19.42 0.71 -4.94
C LEU A 606 -18.11 1.51 -5.03
N GLY A 607 -17.86 2.39 -4.08
CA GLY A 607 -16.79 3.39 -4.19
C GLY A 607 -16.91 4.17 -5.51
N PRO A 608 -15.85 4.28 -6.34
CA PRO A 608 -15.93 4.97 -7.62
C PRO A 608 -16.69 4.19 -8.71
N LEU A 609 -16.94 2.88 -8.53
CA LEU A 609 -17.57 2.02 -9.53
C LEU A 609 -19.08 2.24 -9.59
N VAL A 610 -19.59 2.66 -10.74
CA VAL A 610 -21.03 2.75 -11.01
C VAL A 610 -21.53 1.38 -11.42
N LEU A 611 -22.39 0.77 -10.58
CA LEU A 611 -23.02 -0.51 -10.84
C LEU A 611 -24.30 -0.36 -11.64
N GLU A 612 -25.05 0.72 -11.37
CA GLU A 612 -26.30 1.06 -12.04
C GLU A 612 -26.39 2.58 -12.24
N GLU A 613 -26.92 2.99 -13.39
CA GLU A 613 -27.30 4.37 -13.65
C GLU A 613 -28.65 4.37 -14.37
N SER A 614 -29.62 5.10 -13.82
CA SER A 614 -30.93 5.32 -14.42
C SER A 614 -31.30 6.80 -14.38
N THR A 615 -32.08 7.26 -15.34
CA THR A 615 -32.66 8.61 -15.32
C THR A 615 -33.85 8.65 -14.39
N LEU A 616 -33.96 9.71 -13.59
CA LEU A 616 -35.13 9.98 -12.76
C LEU A 616 -36.06 10.98 -13.46
N PRO A 617 -37.38 10.93 -13.18
CA PRO A 617 -38.31 11.92 -13.70
C PRO A 617 -38.14 13.30 -13.04
N HIS A 618 -37.67 13.34 -11.79
CA HIS A 618 -37.47 14.57 -11.01
C HIS A 618 -36.17 14.44 -10.18
N ALA A 619 -35.48 15.55 -9.94
CA ALA A 619 -34.37 15.67 -8.99
C ALA A 619 -34.65 16.84 -8.04
N ASP A 620 -33.87 16.91 -6.96
CA ASP A 620 -33.83 18.08 -6.09
C ASP A 620 -33.61 19.37 -6.92
N PRO A 621 -34.52 20.36 -6.84
CA PRO A 621 -34.37 21.64 -7.55
C PRO A 621 -33.03 22.34 -7.28
N ALA A 622 -32.45 22.20 -6.09
CA ALA A 622 -31.15 22.80 -5.78
C ALA A 622 -30.02 22.10 -6.56
N ALA A 623 -30.04 20.77 -6.65
CA ALA A 623 -29.09 20.01 -7.46
C ALA A 623 -29.25 20.32 -8.96
N VAL A 624 -30.48 20.49 -9.45
CA VAL A 624 -30.74 20.88 -10.84
C VAL A 624 -30.16 22.26 -11.15
N ALA A 625 -30.39 23.23 -10.27
CA ALA A 625 -29.85 24.58 -10.39
C ALA A 625 -28.31 24.59 -10.39
N ALA A 626 -27.68 23.85 -9.47
CA ALA A 626 -26.22 23.73 -9.40
C ALA A 626 -25.64 23.10 -10.69
N ALA A 627 -26.22 22.00 -11.17
CA ALA A 627 -25.77 21.35 -12.40
C ALA A 627 -25.96 22.25 -13.64
N LEU A 628 -27.05 23.03 -13.69
CA LEU A 628 -27.28 23.99 -14.78
C LEU A 628 -26.29 25.16 -14.74
N ALA A 629 -25.94 25.65 -13.55
CA ALA A 629 -24.92 26.68 -13.35
C ALA A 629 -23.53 26.20 -13.78
N GLU A 630 -23.15 24.97 -13.41
CA GLU A 630 -21.92 24.33 -13.85
C GLU A 630 -21.90 24.16 -15.38
N GLY A 631 -23.02 23.73 -15.97
CA GLY A 631 -23.21 23.67 -17.42
C GLY A 631 -23.01 25.01 -18.11
N ALA A 632 -23.54 26.10 -17.54
CA ALA A 632 -23.35 27.46 -18.05
C ALA A 632 -21.88 27.92 -17.91
N ALA A 633 -21.23 27.63 -16.78
CA ALA A 633 -19.83 27.95 -16.52
C ALA A 633 -18.88 27.25 -17.50
N SER A 634 -19.11 25.96 -17.80
CA SER A 634 -18.32 25.18 -18.77
C SER A 634 -18.34 25.77 -20.19
N ARG A 635 -19.29 26.68 -20.48
CA ARG A 635 -19.48 27.35 -21.77
C ARG A 635 -19.19 28.84 -21.71
N GLY A 636 -18.61 29.33 -20.61
CA GLY A 636 -18.28 30.74 -20.40
C GLY A 636 -19.51 31.65 -20.30
N PHE A 637 -20.62 31.15 -19.73
CA PHE A 637 -21.85 31.92 -19.49
C PHE A 637 -22.50 32.57 -20.72
N ARG A 638 -22.13 32.14 -21.94
CA ARG A 638 -22.66 32.68 -23.21
C ARG A 638 -24.17 32.50 -23.39
N ASP A 639 -24.78 31.65 -22.57
CA ASP A 639 -26.20 31.33 -22.61
C ASP A 639 -27.05 32.33 -21.79
N LEU A 640 -26.44 33.22 -21.00
CA LEU A 640 -27.09 34.38 -20.38
C LEU A 640 -27.31 35.52 -21.39
N ASP A 641 -28.31 36.36 -21.16
CA ASP A 641 -28.47 37.61 -21.90
C ASP A 641 -27.51 38.69 -21.38
N TRP A 642 -26.34 38.77 -22.00
CA TRP A 642 -25.36 39.84 -21.78
C TRP A 642 -25.82 41.13 -22.46
N SER A 643 -26.92 41.69 -21.98
CA SER A 643 -27.38 43.00 -22.43
C SER A 643 -26.30 44.06 -22.21
N LYS A 644 -26.35 45.17 -22.98
CA LYS A 644 -25.41 46.29 -22.80
C LYS A 644 -25.34 46.78 -21.35
N ALA A 645 -26.45 46.73 -20.61
CA ALA A 645 -26.48 47.11 -19.20
C ALA A 645 -25.72 46.12 -18.30
N ALA A 646 -25.81 44.81 -18.58
CA ALA A 646 -25.09 43.77 -17.86
C ALA A 646 -23.58 43.85 -18.12
N GLU A 647 -23.16 44.02 -19.37
CA GLU A 647 -21.76 44.21 -19.75
C GLU A 647 -21.14 45.43 -19.07
N GLN A 648 -21.84 46.56 -19.09
CA GLN A 648 -21.39 47.78 -18.41
C GLN A 648 -21.32 47.60 -16.89
N THR A 649 -22.31 46.93 -16.28
CA THR A 649 -22.31 46.67 -14.84
C THR A 649 -21.13 45.78 -14.44
N ARG A 650 -20.90 44.69 -15.18
CA ARG A 650 -19.76 43.80 -14.99
C ARG A 650 -18.44 44.55 -15.12
N ALA A 651 -18.29 45.38 -16.16
CA ALA A 651 -17.08 46.16 -16.37
C ALA A 651 -16.81 47.15 -15.23
N ARG A 652 -17.84 47.85 -14.75
CA ARG A 652 -17.73 48.77 -13.60
C ARG A 652 -17.31 48.04 -12.32
N MET A 653 -17.90 46.87 -12.04
CA MET A 653 -17.48 46.03 -10.90
C MET A 653 -16.02 45.59 -11.03
N GLY A 654 -15.61 45.13 -12.22
CA GLY A 654 -14.23 44.75 -12.51
C GLY A 654 -13.23 45.89 -12.30
N TRP A 655 -13.60 47.12 -12.70
CA TRP A 655 -12.80 48.32 -12.44
C TRP A 655 -12.63 48.61 -10.94
N MET A 656 -13.71 48.52 -10.16
CA MET A 656 -13.63 48.72 -8.71
C MET A 656 -12.81 47.62 -8.02
N HIS A 657 -12.97 46.36 -8.42
CA HIS A 657 -12.15 45.26 -7.93
C HIS A 657 -10.66 45.51 -8.22
N LYS A 658 -10.31 45.88 -9.45
CA LYS A 658 -8.92 46.13 -9.86
C LYS A 658 -8.24 47.28 -9.11
N VAL A 659 -8.99 48.34 -8.80
CA VAL A 659 -8.43 49.62 -8.31
C VAL A 659 -8.59 49.83 -6.80
N VAL A 660 -9.64 49.25 -6.21
CA VAL A 660 -9.91 49.33 -4.77
C VAL A 660 -9.52 48.02 -4.08
N GLY A 661 -9.80 46.87 -4.70
CA GLY A 661 -9.62 45.56 -4.07
C GLY A 661 -10.53 45.34 -2.84
N GLY A 662 -10.21 44.33 -2.02
CA GLY A 662 -10.95 44.04 -0.78
C GLY A 662 -12.32 43.43 -1.04
N ASP A 663 -13.37 44.03 -0.49
CA ASP A 663 -14.76 43.51 -0.51
C ASP A 663 -15.43 43.56 -1.89
N TRP A 664 -14.78 44.15 -2.90
CA TRP A 664 -15.28 44.17 -4.28
C TRP A 664 -15.07 42.80 -4.93
N PRO A 665 -16.14 42.11 -5.38
CA PRO A 665 -16.02 40.77 -5.93
C PRO A 665 -15.28 40.76 -7.28
N ASP A 666 -14.47 39.73 -7.50
CA ASP A 666 -13.93 39.44 -8.83
C ASP A 666 -15.05 38.85 -9.70
N VAL A 667 -15.33 39.51 -10.82
CA VAL A 667 -16.35 39.11 -11.80
C VAL A 667 -15.74 38.71 -13.15
N SER A 668 -14.45 38.33 -13.17
CA SER A 668 -13.81 37.70 -14.32
C SER A 668 -14.48 36.35 -14.66
N ASP A 669 -14.37 35.87 -15.91
CA ASP A 669 -14.98 34.60 -16.31
C ASP A 669 -14.46 33.44 -15.45
N ALA A 670 -13.17 33.47 -15.12
CA ALA A 670 -12.54 32.48 -14.26
C ALA A 670 -13.13 32.51 -12.84
N ALA A 671 -13.25 33.70 -12.22
CA ALA A 671 -13.80 33.84 -10.88
C ALA A 671 -15.29 33.45 -10.80
N LEU A 672 -16.08 33.85 -11.81
CA LEU A 672 -17.49 33.48 -11.89
C LEU A 672 -17.71 31.97 -12.10
N ALA A 673 -16.73 31.25 -12.66
CA ALA A 673 -16.80 29.81 -12.90
C ALA A 673 -16.31 28.96 -11.71
N VAL A 674 -15.68 29.55 -10.69
CA VAL A 674 -15.21 28.83 -9.49
C VAL A 674 -16.36 28.08 -8.82
N ASP A 675 -16.06 26.88 -8.30
CA ASP A 675 -16.98 26.00 -7.58
C ASP A 675 -18.33 25.76 -8.28
N GLY A 676 -18.36 25.79 -9.62
CA GLY A 676 -19.57 25.52 -10.40
C GLY A 676 -20.56 26.69 -10.47
N ALA A 677 -20.08 27.93 -10.30
CA ALA A 677 -20.88 29.15 -10.40
C ALA A 677 -22.06 29.23 -9.39
N PRO A 678 -21.82 29.08 -8.07
CA PRO A 678 -22.88 29.09 -7.06
C PRO A 678 -23.69 30.41 -7.04
N TRP A 679 -23.06 31.51 -7.45
CA TRP A 679 -23.73 32.81 -7.60
C TRP A 679 -24.92 32.79 -8.56
N LEU A 680 -24.82 31.97 -9.62
CA LEU A 680 -25.88 31.82 -10.61
C LEU A 680 -26.92 30.81 -10.14
N ALA A 681 -26.49 29.72 -9.47
CA ALA A 681 -27.37 28.63 -9.03
C ALA A 681 -28.59 29.13 -8.22
N ALA A 682 -28.41 30.14 -7.36
CA ALA A 682 -29.49 30.74 -6.57
C ALA A 682 -30.65 31.32 -7.43
N TRP A 683 -30.38 31.65 -8.69
CA TRP A 683 -31.34 32.25 -9.63
C TRP A 683 -31.95 31.24 -10.62
N LEU A 684 -31.51 29.98 -10.59
CA LEU A 684 -31.91 28.96 -11.55
C LEU A 684 -33.07 28.07 -11.06
N SER A 685 -33.70 28.43 -9.96
CA SER A 685 -34.85 27.68 -9.43
C SER A 685 -35.96 27.54 -10.49
N GLY A 686 -36.39 26.30 -10.75
CA GLY A 686 -37.39 25.97 -11.76
C GLY A 686 -36.88 25.91 -13.21
N LEU A 687 -35.60 26.16 -13.46
CA LEU A 687 -34.98 26.03 -14.78
C LEU A 687 -34.23 24.71 -14.92
N ALA A 688 -34.22 24.16 -16.13
CA ALA A 688 -33.55 22.89 -16.44
C ALA A 688 -32.81 22.89 -17.78
N LYS A 689 -32.85 23.98 -18.56
CA LYS A 689 -32.23 24.08 -19.88
C LYS A 689 -31.47 25.39 -20.04
N LEU A 690 -30.32 25.33 -20.70
CA LEU A 690 -29.51 26.53 -20.99
C LEU A 690 -30.26 27.58 -21.80
N SER A 691 -31.17 27.17 -22.69
CA SER A 691 -31.97 28.11 -23.48
C SER A 691 -32.86 29.03 -22.63
N GLN A 692 -33.16 28.64 -21.39
CA GLN A 692 -33.99 29.44 -20.48
C GLN A 692 -33.18 30.56 -19.80
N LEU A 693 -31.85 30.47 -19.76
CA LEU A 693 -30.98 31.46 -19.12
C LEU A 693 -31.03 32.83 -19.81
N LYS A 694 -31.41 32.87 -21.10
CA LYS A 694 -31.61 34.12 -21.84
C LYS A 694 -32.73 35.00 -21.29
N ALA A 695 -33.66 34.45 -20.52
CA ALA A 695 -34.74 35.23 -19.90
C ALA A 695 -34.33 35.87 -18.56
N LEU A 696 -33.15 35.54 -18.04
CA LEU A 696 -32.67 36.05 -16.76
C LEU A 696 -32.06 37.44 -16.91
N ASP A 697 -32.33 38.31 -15.94
CA ASP A 697 -31.73 39.64 -15.87
C ASP A 697 -30.31 39.57 -15.29
N ALA A 698 -29.33 39.36 -16.16
CA ALA A 698 -27.92 39.29 -15.79
C ALA A 698 -27.45 40.56 -15.05
N THR A 699 -28.04 41.74 -15.32
CA THR A 699 -27.66 42.98 -14.65
C THR A 699 -27.98 42.92 -13.16
N ASN A 700 -29.19 42.50 -12.82
CA ASN A 700 -29.63 42.38 -11.43
C ASN A 700 -28.91 41.24 -10.70
N ILE A 701 -28.66 40.12 -11.39
CA ILE A 701 -27.90 39.01 -10.81
C ILE A 701 -26.48 39.48 -10.44
N LEU A 702 -25.77 40.17 -11.33
CA LEU A 702 -24.44 40.70 -11.03
C LEU A 702 -24.46 41.72 -9.88
N ARG A 703 -25.46 42.61 -9.86
CA ARG A 703 -25.62 43.57 -8.76
C ARG A 703 -25.85 42.89 -7.41
N SER A 704 -26.49 41.71 -7.39
CA SER A 704 -26.71 40.96 -6.15
C SER A 704 -25.42 40.44 -5.50
N LEU A 705 -24.31 40.40 -6.24
CA LEU A 705 -22.99 40.02 -5.72
C LEU A 705 -22.35 41.11 -4.85
N LEU A 706 -22.88 42.33 -4.90
CA LEU A 706 -22.37 43.47 -4.16
C LEU A 706 -23.05 43.56 -2.79
N PRO A 707 -22.37 43.20 -1.68
CA PRO A 707 -22.91 43.43 -0.35
C PRO A 707 -23.15 44.93 -0.11
N HIS A 708 -24.16 45.27 0.69
CA HIS A 708 -24.34 46.66 1.12
C HIS A 708 -23.09 47.15 1.89
N PRO A 709 -22.58 48.37 1.62
CA PRO A 709 -23.15 49.47 0.81
C PRO A 709 -22.63 49.56 -0.65
N LEU A 710 -21.94 48.53 -1.16
CA LEU A 710 -21.22 48.59 -2.45
C LEU A 710 -22.07 48.93 -3.68
N PRO A 711 -23.36 48.53 -3.83
CA PRO A 711 -24.16 48.93 -4.99
C PRO A 711 -24.26 50.45 -5.14
N ARG A 712 -24.45 51.16 -4.03
CA ARG A 712 -24.51 52.63 -4.02
C ARG A 712 -23.15 53.24 -4.33
N GLN A 713 -22.09 52.70 -3.73
CA GLN A 713 -20.73 53.16 -4.01
C GLN A 713 -20.34 52.97 -5.48
N LEU A 714 -20.80 51.89 -6.12
CA LEU A 714 -20.55 51.64 -7.55
C LEU A 714 -21.21 52.71 -8.41
N ASP A 715 -22.46 53.06 -8.09
CA ASP A 715 -23.23 54.08 -8.80
C ASP A 715 -22.69 55.50 -8.57
N GLU A 716 -22.13 55.81 -7.40
CA GLU A 716 -21.47 57.08 -7.11
C GLU A 716 -20.06 57.18 -7.71
N ALA A 717 -19.24 56.13 -7.58
CA ALA A 717 -17.83 56.15 -8.00
C ALA A 717 -17.63 56.00 -9.50
N LEU A 718 -18.47 55.20 -10.16
CA LEU A 718 -18.44 54.89 -11.58
C LEU A 718 -19.84 55.01 -12.18
N PRO A 719 -20.42 56.21 -12.31
CA PRO A 719 -21.80 56.34 -12.77
C PRO A 719 -21.96 55.85 -14.23
N PRO A 720 -23.11 55.24 -14.60
CA PRO A 720 -23.33 54.75 -15.96
C PRO A 720 -23.46 55.90 -16.98
N ARG A 721 -23.86 57.09 -16.53
CA ARG A 721 -23.94 58.31 -17.32
C ARG A 721 -23.37 59.47 -16.54
N LEU A 722 -22.78 60.42 -17.25
CA LEU A 722 -22.28 61.65 -16.70
C LEU A 722 -23.18 62.82 -17.08
N ASP A 723 -23.51 63.65 -16.10
CA ASP A 723 -24.18 64.91 -16.32
C ASP A 723 -23.20 65.94 -16.91
N LEU A 724 -23.64 66.58 -17.98
CA LEU A 724 -22.90 67.55 -18.75
C LEU A 724 -23.55 68.94 -18.63
N PRO A 725 -22.84 70.03 -18.99
CA PRO A 725 -23.41 71.37 -19.01
C PRO A 725 -24.72 71.47 -19.80
N ALA A 726 -25.53 72.47 -19.44
CA ALA A 726 -26.83 72.74 -20.05
C ALA A 726 -27.84 71.57 -19.97
N GLY A 727 -27.77 70.78 -18.89
CA GLY A 727 -28.73 69.71 -18.60
C GLY A 727 -28.64 68.51 -19.54
N ARG A 728 -27.50 68.33 -20.22
CA ARG A 728 -27.25 67.18 -21.11
C ARG A 728 -26.62 66.03 -20.32
N SER A 729 -26.64 64.82 -20.87
CA SER A 729 -25.92 63.69 -20.30
C SER A 729 -25.38 62.76 -21.39
N ALA A 730 -24.27 62.11 -21.09
CA ALA A 730 -23.65 61.12 -21.97
C ALA A 730 -23.29 59.84 -21.21
N ALA A 731 -23.39 58.69 -21.88
CA ALA A 731 -23.03 57.41 -21.28
C ALA A 731 -21.51 57.24 -21.23
N ILE A 732 -21.03 56.60 -20.17
CA ILE A 732 -19.63 56.16 -20.08
C ILE A 732 -19.59 54.69 -20.43
N ASP A 733 -18.71 54.33 -21.37
CA ASP A 733 -18.38 52.95 -21.68
C ASP A 733 -17.18 52.50 -20.84
N TYR A 734 -17.41 51.52 -19.96
CA TYR A 734 -16.42 50.95 -19.07
C TYR A 734 -15.76 49.68 -19.61
N THR A 735 -16.22 49.15 -20.75
CA THR A 735 -15.79 47.84 -21.28
C THR A 735 -14.41 47.87 -21.94
N GLY A 736 -13.93 49.05 -22.32
CA GLY A 736 -12.60 49.23 -22.90
C GLY A 736 -11.47 49.28 -21.85
N GLU A 737 -10.22 49.33 -22.33
CA GLU A 737 -9.02 49.44 -21.49
C GLU A 737 -8.98 50.72 -20.64
N VAL A 738 -9.66 51.76 -21.10
CA VAL A 738 -9.86 53.02 -20.37
C VAL A 738 -11.33 53.42 -20.53
N PRO A 739 -12.05 53.73 -19.43
CA PRO A 739 -13.42 54.21 -19.51
C PRO A 739 -13.53 55.43 -20.42
N ARG A 740 -14.51 55.40 -21.31
CA ARG A 740 -14.67 56.41 -22.36
C ARG A 740 -16.05 57.06 -22.31
N LEU A 741 -16.07 58.37 -22.20
CA LEU A 741 -17.25 59.21 -22.45
C LEU A 741 -17.28 59.59 -23.93
N GLU A 742 -18.37 59.30 -24.63
CA GLU A 742 -18.56 59.80 -26.00
C GLU A 742 -19.63 60.90 -26.00
N ALA A 743 -19.21 62.12 -26.33
CA ALA A 743 -20.10 63.28 -26.33
C ALA A 743 -19.74 64.21 -27.49
N ARG A 744 -20.75 64.85 -28.08
CA ARG A 744 -20.48 65.91 -29.06
C ARG A 744 -19.71 67.03 -28.39
N ALA A 745 -18.73 67.62 -29.09
CA ALA A 745 -17.90 68.68 -28.52
C ALA A 745 -18.74 69.81 -27.90
N GLN A 746 -19.86 70.17 -28.54
CA GLN A 746 -20.77 71.23 -28.05
C GLN A 746 -21.46 70.89 -26.73
N TRP A 747 -21.47 69.63 -26.31
CA TRP A 747 -22.06 69.19 -25.05
C TRP A 747 -21.12 69.37 -23.88
N LEU A 748 -19.82 69.57 -24.15
CA LEU A 748 -18.78 69.74 -23.14
C LEU A 748 -18.43 71.22 -22.92
N TYR A 749 -19.10 72.15 -23.61
CA TYR A 749 -18.82 73.58 -23.44
C TYR A 749 -19.19 74.04 -22.02
N GLY A 750 -18.28 74.78 -21.37
CA GLY A 750 -18.33 75.19 -19.97
C GLY A 750 -17.84 74.14 -18.97
N MET A 751 -17.36 72.98 -19.46
CA MET A 751 -16.70 71.97 -18.63
C MET A 751 -15.18 72.14 -18.75
N LYS A 752 -14.56 72.60 -17.65
CA LYS A 752 -13.11 72.81 -17.57
C LYS A 752 -12.31 71.51 -17.51
N ASP A 753 -12.74 70.60 -16.63
CA ASP A 753 -12.05 69.35 -16.33
C ASP A 753 -13.01 68.16 -16.39
N LEU A 754 -12.47 66.98 -16.65
CA LEU A 754 -13.23 65.74 -16.52
C LEU A 754 -13.37 65.35 -15.04
N PRO A 755 -14.50 64.76 -14.63
CA PRO A 755 -14.69 64.27 -13.28
C PRO A 755 -13.74 63.11 -12.96
N LYS A 756 -13.37 63.01 -11.69
CA LYS A 756 -12.47 61.97 -11.18
C LYS A 756 -13.26 60.70 -10.82
N LEU A 757 -13.20 59.69 -11.68
CA LEU A 757 -13.78 58.37 -11.40
C LEU A 757 -13.06 57.68 -10.23
N ALA A 758 -13.84 57.10 -9.31
CA ALA A 758 -13.35 56.46 -8.09
C ALA A 758 -12.29 57.29 -7.33
N GLY A 759 -12.54 58.58 -7.13
CA GLY A 759 -11.61 59.49 -6.44
C GLY A 759 -10.33 59.80 -7.23
N GLY A 760 -10.32 59.55 -8.55
CA GLY A 760 -9.21 59.85 -9.45
C GLY A 760 -8.26 58.67 -9.69
N ARG A 761 -8.61 57.48 -9.20
CA ARG A 761 -7.83 56.27 -9.41
C ARG A 761 -8.09 55.60 -10.76
N ILE A 762 -9.22 55.92 -11.41
CA ILE A 762 -9.56 55.43 -12.74
C ILE A 762 -9.53 56.61 -13.72
N PRO A 763 -8.70 56.56 -14.78
CA PRO A 763 -8.68 57.60 -15.78
C PRO A 763 -9.97 57.58 -16.62
N LEU A 764 -10.51 58.75 -16.92
CA LEU A 764 -11.62 58.91 -17.86
C LEU A 764 -11.10 59.58 -19.12
N GLN A 765 -11.35 58.97 -20.28
CA GLN A 765 -11.13 59.61 -21.57
C GLN A 765 -12.44 60.14 -22.14
N VAL A 766 -12.36 61.23 -22.88
CA VAL A 766 -13.48 61.74 -23.66
C VAL A 766 -13.14 61.67 -25.14
N ALA A 767 -14.03 61.05 -25.92
CA ALA A 767 -14.03 61.15 -27.37
C ALA A 767 -14.99 62.29 -27.74
N LEU A 768 -14.42 63.41 -28.19
CA LEU A 768 -15.19 64.54 -28.67
C LEU A 768 -15.71 64.21 -30.07
N LEU A 769 -17.02 64.25 -30.23
CA LEU A 769 -17.68 63.94 -31.50
C LEU A 769 -18.07 65.22 -32.27
N SER A 770 -18.03 65.14 -33.59
CA SER A 770 -18.61 66.14 -34.49
C SER A 770 -20.15 66.17 -34.38
N PRO A 771 -20.85 67.18 -34.96
CA PRO A 771 -22.31 67.17 -35.04
C PRO A 771 -22.89 65.91 -35.70
N ALA A 772 -22.13 65.29 -36.61
CA ALA A 772 -22.49 64.04 -37.29
C ALA A 772 -22.11 62.77 -36.50
N GLY A 773 -21.65 62.90 -35.24
CA GLY A 773 -21.33 61.77 -34.37
C GLY A 773 -19.99 61.08 -34.67
N ARG A 774 -19.09 61.71 -35.44
CA ARG A 774 -17.76 61.14 -35.74
C ARG A 774 -16.71 61.64 -34.73
N PRO A 775 -15.82 60.79 -34.19
CA PRO A 775 -14.74 61.24 -33.32
C PRO A 775 -13.83 62.24 -34.03
N VAL A 776 -13.56 63.37 -33.39
CA VAL A 776 -12.66 64.43 -33.90
C VAL A 776 -11.43 64.62 -33.03
N ALA A 777 -11.52 64.24 -31.76
CA ALA A 777 -10.40 64.20 -30.83
C ALA A 777 -10.69 63.21 -29.70
N VAL A 778 -9.64 62.61 -29.14
CA VAL A 778 -9.72 61.80 -27.92
C VAL A 778 -8.70 62.35 -26.94
N THR A 779 -9.11 62.67 -25.71
CA THR A 779 -8.23 63.20 -24.68
C THR A 779 -8.62 62.70 -23.29
N ALA A 780 -7.63 62.57 -22.39
CA ALA A 780 -7.85 62.38 -20.96
C ALA A 780 -7.65 63.68 -20.15
N ASP A 781 -7.11 64.73 -20.79
CA ASP A 781 -6.92 66.07 -20.23
C ASP A 781 -7.74 67.07 -21.04
N LEU A 782 -8.97 67.31 -20.58
CA LEU A 782 -9.91 68.20 -21.24
C LEU A 782 -9.46 69.67 -21.16
N ALA A 783 -8.89 70.08 -20.02
CA ALA A 783 -8.39 71.44 -19.82
C ALA A 783 -7.19 71.74 -20.72
N GLY A 784 -6.25 70.80 -20.84
CA GLY A 784 -5.13 70.90 -21.77
C GLY A 784 -5.59 70.93 -23.22
N PHE A 785 -6.57 70.09 -23.58
CA PHE A 785 -7.16 70.09 -24.91
C PHE A 785 -7.79 71.44 -25.28
N TRP A 786 -8.57 72.04 -24.38
CA TRP A 786 -9.18 73.36 -24.61
C TRP A 786 -8.16 74.48 -24.81
N ARG A 787 -7.02 74.45 -24.09
CA ARG A 787 -5.97 75.47 -24.22
C ARG A 787 -5.07 75.30 -25.45
N GLY A 788 -4.92 74.07 -25.94
CA GLY A 788 -4.00 73.74 -27.04
C GLY A 788 -4.74 73.26 -28.30
N ALA A 789 -4.93 71.95 -28.38
CA ALA A 789 -5.37 71.25 -29.60
C ALA A 789 -6.78 71.66 -30.09
N TRP A 790 -7.61 72.30 -29.27
CA TRP A 790 -8.92 72.79 -29.68
C TRP A 790 -8.84 73.79 -30.83
N ALA A 791 -7.81 74.63 -30.91
CA ALA A 791 -7.70 75.63 -31.97
C ALA A 791 -7.69 74.99 -33.38
N ASP A 792 -6.99 73.87 -33.53
CA ASP A 792 -6.90 73.12 -34.78
C ASP A 792 -8.20 72.37 -35.09
N VAL A 793 -8.79 71.70 -34.10
CA VAL A 793 -10.09 71.02 -34.25
C VAL A 793 -11.18 72.03 -34.60
N ARG A 794 -11.21 73.19 -33.95
CA ARG A 794 -12.14 74.29 -34.23
C ARG A 794 -12.01 74.77 -35.68
N LYS A 795 -10.80 74.91 -36.21
CA LYS A 795 -10.55 75.34 -37.59
C LYS A 795 -11.12 74.34 -38.61
N ASP A 796 -10.84 73.05 -38.43
CA ASP A 796 -11.37 71.99 -39.31
C ASP A 796 -12.91 71.89 -39.19
N MET A 797 -13.44 71.97 -37.97
CA MET A 797 -14.88 71.87 -37.71
C MET A 797 -15.67 73.07 -38.22
N ARG A 798 -15.13 74.30 -38.17
CA ARG A 798 -15.76 75.47 -38.79
C ARG A 798 -15.86 75.33 -40.31
N GLY A 799 -14.87 74.71 -40.95
CA GLY A 799 -14.90 74.45 -42.39
C GLY A 799 -15.97 73.43 -42.77
N ARG A 800 -16.08 72.32 -42.02
CA ARG A 800 -17.03 71.23 -42.32
C ARG A 800 -18.45 71.49 -41.81
N TYR A 801 -18.60 72.23 -40.72
CA TYR A 801 -19.89 72.48 -40.04
C TYR A 801 -20.05 73.98 -39.68
N PRO A 802 -20.16 74.87 -40.69
CA PRO A 802 -20.14 76.33 -40.48
C PRO A 802 -21.39 76.88 -39.77
N ARG A 803 -22.49 76.12 -39.74
CA ARG A 803 -23.76 76.50 -39.07
C ARG A 803 -23.78 76.22 -37.56
N HIS A 804 -22.74 75.58 -37.03
CA HIS A 804 -22.64 75.26 -35.61
C HIS A 804 -21.72 76.25 -34.88
N ASP A 805 -21.97 76.42 -33.58
CA ASP A 805 -21.15 77.29 -32.75
C ASP A 805 -19.85 76.60 -32.29
N TRP A 806 -18.74 77.31 -32.49
CA TRP A 806 -17.36 76.86 -32.26
C TRP A 806 -16.57 77.97 -31.55
N PRO A 807 -16.73 78.10 -30.22
CA PRO A 807 -16.18 79.21 -29.43
C PRO A 807 -14.66 79.14 -29.32
N GLU A 808 -14.03 80.29 -29.06
CA GLU A 808 -12.59 80.40 -28.81
C GLU A 808 -12.19 79.79 -27.47
N THR A 809 -13.03 80.01 -26.47
CA THR A 809 -12.84 79.51 -25.10
C THR A 809 -14.01 78.59 -24.73
N PRO A 810 -13.94 77.29 -25.09
CA PRO A 810 -15.01 76.33 -24.83
C PRO A 810 -15.05 75.82 -23.38
N GLY A 811 -13.96 75.97 -22.61
CA GLY A 811 -13.79 75.39 -21.27
C GLY A 811 -14.47 76.17 -20.15
#